data_AF-A0AAW2H064-F1
#
_entry.id   AF-A0AAW2H064-F1
#
_cell.length_a   1.000
_cell.length_b   1.000
_cell.length_c   1.000
_cell.angle_alpha   90.00
_cell.angle_beta   90.00
_cell.angle_gamma   90.00
#
_symmetry.space_group_name_H-M   'P 1'
#
loop_
_entity.id
_entity.type
_entity.pdbx_description
1 polymer ?
#
loop_
_entity_poly.entity_id
_entity_poly.type
_entity_poly.pdbx_seq_one_letter_code
_entity_poly.pdbx_strand_id
1 'polypeptide(L)'
;MSSLLRLMLIVLLNEVYARMIPDTEVILLPVWDLKGAREIPLTFKAFGQIIQLNLRRNDNMVSPQFQVWKHNANDIMEELPQLNAPNPCYYLHKSPAGSAAISFCQQHGLHGLVFLENATLEITPLRNGFAPSALLVNDRYVKQEVNLPLGEPHVVKRSPPRLSVDPDFEMHRHRIRDTQENLVLELAVFFDEAAYRLFSPFLDEDDEKIRDMLLAYVNGIQALYHHPSLGVSIDISLIRLDIIQRQPFDLPHFGGERGNLLDSFCNYANARNPPENDRSRHWDIGLYVTGLDLYAVENGRRNGATMGLATVGGICIPRYSCVIAELGVTDQLGKPYPSAGFTSVYIAAHEIGHNLGMPHDSSDNACPRDGYIMSPSRGVRGETIWSACSRQVAETLSQTKICLLDQPEPRNASNDHSRYRDLPGREWNAKRQCELLLRDKDADVVTLHEACQSLQCETPHRSGYYFAGPALDGTQCDPGKECRGGKCVPVPETPEISDSQKGSWSEWKEGSCSSGCLQKSKGARTRRRFCENKNRGTARDCKGLYYDVLLCKDEKLCKKKRRTIDEFATLKCRLFGERLSELDSTAKGLQTAHEADKPWIACAIFCRRKDIAAYYAPRVELNDIGLDPYFPDGTWCHAEDGQDYFCRQHHCLPENFRFEKKLPRVYRYENEDEHDELGPQNAQTRLGIANRFVKYLTLGPDGLPLLTSVSRDITSPLDEDKWIDKDYIELPPSVSKLSYLFD
;
A
#
# COMPACT_ATOMS: atom_id res chain seq x y z
N MET A 1 57.19 12.15 29.33
CA MET A 1 55.76 11.79 29.11
C MET A 1 55.43 10.65 30.07
N SER A 2 54.48 10.88 31.00
CA SER A 2 54.09 9.95 32.06
C SER A 2 53.53 8.63 31.49
N SER A 3 53.71 7.52 32.19
CA SER A 3 53.14 6.19 31.87
C SER A 3 51.63 6.24 31.61
N LEU A 4 50.92 7.14 32.30
CA LEU A 4 49.50 7.45 32.09
C LEU A 4 49.20 7.98 30.68
N LEU A 5 50.10 8.76 30.10
CA LEU A 5 49.93 9.32 28.76
C LEU A 5 50.08 8.26 27.67
N ARG A 6 50.92 7.23 27.89
CA ARG A 6 51.04 6.08 26.97
C ARG A 6 49.82 5.16 27.04
N LEU A 7 49.28 4.92 28.23
CA LEU A 7 48.06 4.12 28.39
C LEU A 7 46.86 4.84 27.75
N MET A 8 46.74 6.16 27.98
CA MET A 8 45.74 7.00 27.30
C MET A 8 45.89 6.97 25.79
N LEU A 9 47.12 7.02 25.26
CA LEU A 9 47.35 6.94 23.82
C LEU A 9 46.95 5.59 23.24
N ILE A 10 47.21 4.48 23.94
CA ILE A 10 46.84 3.13 23.50
C ILE A 10 45.32 2.94 23.55
N VAL A 11 44.64 3.47 24.57
CA VAL A 11 43.18 3.45 24.67
C VAL A 11 42.56 4.32 23.57
N LEU A 12 43.09 5.52 23.33
CA LEU A 12 42.65 6.40 22.24
C LEU A 12 42.94 5.79 20.87
N LEU A 13 44.10 5.14 20.68
CA LEU A 13 44.43 4.45 19.42
C LEU A 13 43.52 3.23 19.21
N ASN A 14 43.20 2.47 20.24
CA ASN A 14 42.26 1.34 20.14
C ASN A 14 40.82 1.80 19.93
N GLU A 15 40.37 2.92 20.54
CA GLU A 15 39.07 3.52 20.23
C GLU A 15 39.02 4.09 18.81
N VAL A 16 40.10 4.71 18.33
CA VAL A 16 40.21 5.21 16.96
C VAL A 16 40.30 4.05 15.95
N TYR A 17 40.94 2.93 16.31
CA TYR A 17 41.02 1.74 15.46
C TYR A 17 39.69 0.97 15.42
N ALA A 18 38.94 0.92 16.54
CA ALA A 18 37.59 0.37 16.59
C ALA A 18 36.58 1.23 15.79
N ARG A 19 36.83 2.53 15.64
CA ARG A 19 36.04 3.46 14.79
C ARG A 19 36.36 3.38 13.29
N MET A 20 37.34 2.57 12.86
CA MET A 20 37.76 2.45 11.46
C MET A 20 37.57 1.05 10.86
N ILE A 21 36.73 0.20 11.45
CA ILE A 21 36.28 -1.02 10.77
C ILE A 21 35.07 -0.64 9.92
N PRO A 22 35.09 -0.83 8.59
CA PRO A 22 33.92 -0.56 7.78
C PRO A 22 32.75 -1.44 8.26
N ASP A 23 31.57 -0.84 8.47
CA ASP A 23 30.33 -1.56 8.87
C ASP A 23 29.73 -2.41 7.74
N THR A 24 30.40 -2.40 6.60
CA THR A 24 30.00 -3.02 5.35
C THR A 24 31.19 -3.80 4.79
N GLU A 25 30.98 -5.09 4.52
CA GLU A 25 31.95 -5.96 3.87
C GLU A 25 31.30 -6.54 2.61
N VAL A 26 31.99 -6.46 1.48
CA VAL A 26 31.58 -7.17 0.28
C VAL A 26 32.15 -8.57 0.36
N ILE A 27 31.27 -9.55 0.42
CA ILE A 27 31.65 -10.96 0.42
C ILE A 27 31.16 -11.61 -0.87
N LEU A 28 31.80 -12.70 -1.26
CA LEU A 28 31.33 -13.53 -2.37
C LEU A 28 30.54 -14.68 -1.75
N LEU A 29 29.24 -14.74 -2.03
CA LEU A 29 28.40 -15.86 -1.60
C LEU A 29 28.21 -16.82 -2.78
N PRO A 30 28.27 -18.14 -2.54
CA PRO A 30 27.94 -19.11 -3.56
C PRO A 30 26.45 -18.98 -3.89
N VAL A 31 26.12 -18.41 -5.06
CA VAL A 31 24.76 -18.42 -5.58
C VAL A 31 24.61 -19.70 -6.40
N TRP A 32 24.13 -20.73 -5.74
CA TRP A 32 23.59 -21.90 -6.41
C TRP A 32 22.09 -21.67 -6.65
N ASP A 33 21.52 -22.28 -7.69
CA ASP A 33 20.06 -22.36 -7.85
C ASP A 33 19.52 -23.30 -6.77
N LEU A 34 19.33 -22.75 -5.56
CA LEU A 34 18.93 -23.48 -4.36
C LEU A 34 17.42 -23.46 -4.14
N LYS A 35 16.65 -22.92 -5.09
CA LYS A 35 15.19 -22.89 -5.04
C LYS A 35 14.68 -24.31 -4.81
N GLY A 36 14.00 -24.53 -3.68
CA GLY A 36 13.37 -25.81 -3.36
C GLY A 36 14.16 -26.73 -2.42
N ALA A 37 15.42 -26.43 -2.07
CA ALA A 37 16.15 -27.22 -1.06
C ALA A 37 15.47 -27.12 0.31
N ARG A 38 15.36 -28.22 1.08
CA ARG A 38 14.73 -28.21 2.42
C ARG A 38 15.58 -27.52 3.48
N GLU A 39 16.88 -27.79 3.45
CA GLU A 39 17.88 -27.13 4.29
C GLU A 39 19.00 -26.63 3.39
N ILE A 40 19.43 -25.39 3.60
CA ILE A 40 20.57 -24.77 2.93
C ILE A 40 21.58 -24.41 4.01
N PRO A 41 22.71 -25.14 4.12
CA PRO A 41 23.81 -24.71 4.95
C PRO A 41 24.49 -23.52 4.29
N LEU A 42 24.28 -22.33 4.83
CA LEU A 42 24.94 -21.10 4.40
C LEU A 42 26.06 -20.79 5.38
N THR A 43 27.31 -20.94 4.94
CA THR A 43 28.49 -20.54 5.70
C THR A 43 29.20 -19.40 4.99
N PHE A 44 29.44 -18.31 5.69
CA PHE A 44 30.21 -17.20 5.16
C PHE A 44 31.01 -16.51 6.25
N LYS A 45 32.08 -15.84 5.84
CA LYS A 45 32.90 -15.03 6.74
C LYS A 45 32.56 -13.57 6.49
N ALA A 46 32.17 -12.85 7.54
CA ALA A 46 31.97 -11.41 7.51
C ALA A 46 32.47 -10.81 8.82
N PHE A 47 33.16 -9.69 8.73
CA PHE A 47 33.76 -8.92 9.82
C PHE A 47 34.64 -9.76 10.75
N GLY A 48 35.44 -10.65 10.14
CA GLY A 48 36.34 -11.56 10.86
C GLY A 48 35.65 -12.75 11.56
N GLN A 49 34.31 -12.81 11.56
CA GLN A 49 33.53 -13.88 12.16
C GLN A 49 33.03 -14.87 11.10
N ILE A 50 33.13 -16.16 11.39
CA ILE A 50 32.52 -17.23 10.57
C ILE A 50 31.09 -17.41 11.05
N ILE A 51 30.13 -17.25 10.14
CA ILE A 51 28.70 -17.39 10.39
C ILE A 51 28.23 -18.65 9.69
N GLN A 52 27.68 -19.59 10.46
CA GLN A 52 27.12 -20.83 9.97
C GLN A 52 25.62 -20.82 10.22
N LEU A 53 24.84 -20.77 9.15
CA LEU A 53 23.38 -20.83 9.19
C LEU A 53 22.94 -22.15 8.58
N ASN A 54 22.11 -22.88 9.30
CA ASN A 54 21.32 -23.95 8.69
C ASN A 54 19.94 -23.38 8.35
N LEU A 55 19.79 -22.87 7.13
CA LEU A 55 18.58 -22.23 6.64
C LEU A 55 17.55 -23.30 6.28
N ARG A 56 16.43 -23.32 6.99
CA ARG A 56 15.30 -24.22 6.71
C ARG A 56 14.27 -23.49 5.87
N ARG A 57 13.78 -24.14 4.82
CA ARG A 57 12.73 -23.58 3.96
C ARG A 57 11.50 -23.23 4.80
N ASN A 58 10.94 -22.05 4.59
CA ASN A 58 9.75 -21.59 5.29
C ASN A 58 8.51 -22.22 4.63
N ASP A 59 8.22 -23.46 5.01
CA ASP A 59 7.10 -24.24 4.47
C ASP A 59 5.74 -23.88 5.11
N ASN A 60 5.73 -22.89 5.99
CA ASN A 60 4.62 -22.60 6.88
C ASN A 60 3.74 -21.44 6.41
N MET A 61 3.92 -20.91 5.19
CA MET A 61 3.36 -19.61 4.76
C MET A 61 1.84 -19.59 4.55
N VAL A 62 1.22 -20.76 4.44
CA VAL A 62 -0.19 -21.00 4.15
C VAL A 62 -0.61 -22.34 4.78
N SER A 63 -1.91 -22.58 4.95
CA SER A 63 -2.41 -23.86 5.47
C SER A 63 -1.82 -25.01 4.64
N PRO A 64 -1.47 -26.16 5.25
CA PRO A 64 -0.96 -27.33 4.50
C PRO A 64 -1.89 -27.79 3.37
N GLN A 65 -3.16 -27.36 3.41
CA GLN A 65 -4.17 -27.64 2.40
C GLN A 65 -4.71 -26.37 1.72
N PHE A 66 -3.97 -25.27 1.78
CA PHE A 66 -4.33 -24.02 1.11
C PHE A 66 -4.47 -24.24 -0.41
N GLN A 67 -5.61 -23.81 -0.95
CA GLN A 67 -5.91 -23.93 -2.38
C GLN A 67 -6.15 -22.56 -3.01
N VAL A 68 -5.46 -22.29 -4.10
CA VAL A 68 -5.71 -21.16 -4.98
C VAL A 68 -6.47 -21.64 -6.21
N TRP A 69 -7.64 -21.07 -6.44
CA TRP A 69 -8.47 -21.34 -7.62
C TRP A 69 -8.56 -20.10 -8.49
N LYS A 70 -8.68 -20.28 -9.80
CA LYS A 70 -8.91 -19.19 -10.74
C LYS A 70 -10.12 -19.50 -11.62
N HIS A 71 -11.05 -18.54 -11.70
CA HIS A 71 -12.05 -18.53 -12.75
C HIS A 71 -11.47 -17.76 -13.93
N ASN A 72 -11.02 -18.47 -14.95
CA ASN A 72 -10.36 -17.85 -16.09
C ASN A 72 -11.34 -17.14 -17.04
N ALA A 73 -10.81 -16.50 -18.08
CA ALA A 73 -11.59 -15.75 -19.06
C ALA A 73 -12.70 -16.56 -19.77
N ASN A 74 -12.65 -17.89 -19.74
CA ASN A 74 -13.67 -18.78 -20.33
C ASN A 74 -14.72 -19.25 -19.30
N ASP A 75 -14.71 -18.70 -18.08
CA ASP A 75 -15.54 -19.15 -16.96
C ASP A 75 -15.28 -20.62 -16.59
N ILE A 76 -14.03 -21.06 -16.76
CA ILE A 76 -13.58 -22.38 -16.31
C ILE A 76 -12.84 -22.17 -14.99
N MET A 77 -13.30 -22.86 -13.95
CA MET A 77 -12.61 -22.93 -12.67
C MET A 77 -11.46 -23.92 -12.77
N GLU A 78 -10.24 -23.45 -12.53
CA GLU A 78 -9.03 -24.27 -12.48
C GLU A 78 -8.28 -24.03 -11.17
N GLU A 79 -7.73 -25.10 -10.59
CA GLU A 79 -6.81 -24.95 -9.46
C GLU A 79 -5.47 -24.44 -10.01
N LEU A 80 -4.77 -23.61 -9.23
CA LEU A 80 -3.42 -23.14 -9.51
C LEU A 80 -2.43 -23.74 -8.49
N PRO A 81 -2.07 -25.04 -8.59
CA PRO A 81 -1.19 -25.71 -7.62
C PRO A 81 0.16 -25.03 -7.41
N GLN A 82 0.68 -24.35 -8.43
CA GLN A 82 1.91 -23.56 -8.37
C GLN A 82 1.82 -22.39 -7.38
N LEU A 83 0.60 -21.89 -7.12
CA LEU A 83 0.34 -20.81 -6.16
C LEU A 83 -0.03 -21.34 -4.78
N ASN A 84 -0.40 -22.63 -4.66
CA ASN A 84 -0.74 -23.30 -3.40
C ASN A 84 0.48 -23.48 -2.49
N ALA A 85 1.68 -23.61 -3.06
CA ALA A 85 2.89 -23.84 -2.29
C ALA A 85 3.48 -22.52 -1.73
N PRO A 86 4.03 -22.54 -0.49
CA PRO A 86 4.95 -21.52 -0.01
C PRO A 86 6.04 -21.31 -1.05
N ASN A 87 6.34 -20.06 -1.42
CA ASN A 87 7.36 -19.81 -2.43
C ASN A 87 8.69 -20.41 -1.93
N PRO A 88 9.28 -21.41 -2.62
CA PRO A 88 10.39 -22.22 -2.10
C PRO A 88 11.71 -21.45 -1.96
N CYS A 89 11.67 -20.14 -2.09
CA CYS A 89 12.78 -19.22 -1.98
C CYS A 89 12.86 -18.53 -0.63
N TYR A 90 11.92 -18.72 0.31
CA TYR A 90 12.01 -18.14 1.65
C TYR A 90 12.53 -19.15 2.67
N TYR A 91 13.48 -18.75 3.50
CA TYR A 91 14.17 -19.61 4.45
C TYR A 91 14.36 -18.93 5.81
N LEU A 92 14.31 -19.72 6.87
CA LEU A 92 14.49 -19.30 8.24
C LEU A 92 15.59 -20.13 8.93
N HIS A 93 16.36 -19.51 9.81
CA HIS A 93 17.28 -20.20 10.72
C HIS A 93 16.95 -19.84 12.16
N LYS A 94 17.04 -20.81 13.06
CA LYS A 94 16.92 -20.60 14.51
C LYS A 94 17.92 -21.49 15.23
N SER A 95 18.81 -20.89 16.01
CA SER A 95 19.75 -21.56 16.90
C SER A 95 19.95 -20.73 18.18
N PRO A 96 20.54 -21.29 19.24
CA PRO A 96 20.90 -20.52 20.44
C PRO A 96 21.85 -19.35 20.14
N ALA A 97 22.69 -19.47 19.11
CA ALA A 97 23.66 -18.44 18.71
C ALA A 97 23.05 -17.33 17.82
N GLY A 98 21.80 -17.48 17.36
CA GLY A 98 21.15 -16.53 16.47
C GLY A 98 20.00 -17.07 15.63
N SER A 99 19.30 -16.17 14.93
CA SER A 99 18.25 -16.50 13.96
C SER A 99 18.52 -15.84 12.60
N ALA A 100 17.91 -16.31 11.52
CA ALA A 100 18.04 -15.64 10.22
C ALA A 100 16.75 -15.78 9.40
N ALA A 101 16.51 -14.84 8.49
CA ALA A 101 15.46 -14.88 7.48
C ALA A 101 16.04 -14.49 6.12
N ILE A 102 16.07 -15.43 5.18
CA ILE A 102 16.74 -15.31 3.88
C ILE A 102 15.76 -15.58 2.74
N SER A 103 15.78 -14.73 1.71
CA SER A 103 15.03 -14.82 0.47
C SER A 103 15.97 -15.04 -0.72
N PHE A 104 15.71 -16.09 -1.48
CA PHE A 104 16.35 -16.46 -2.74
C PHE A 104 15.44 -16.19 -3.96
N CYS A 105 14.40 -15.36 -3.80
CA CYS A 105 13.35 -15.20 -4.82
C CYS A 105 13.81 -14.37 -6.01
N GLN A 106 14.90 -13.61 -5.84
CA GLN A 106 15.47 -12.77 -6.87
C GLN A 106 16.24 -13.63 -7.90
N GLN A 107 16.24 -13.22 -9.17
CA GLN A 107 16.94 -13.95 -10.25
C GLN A 107 18.47 -14.01 -10.05
N HIS A 108 19.04 -13.06 -9.29
CA HIS A 108 20.47 -13.00 -8.98
C HIS A 108 20.68 -12.67 -7.49
N GLY A 109 21.10 -13.68 -6.73
CA GLY A 109 21.58 -13.55 -5.35
C GLY A 109 20.50 -13.61 -4.27
N LEU A 110 20.96 -13.63 -3.02
CA LEU A 110 20.13 -13.82 -1.83
C LEU A 110 20.04 -12.54 -1.03
N HIS A 111 18.86 -12.25 -0.51
CA HIS A 111 18.60 -11.12 0.37
C HIS A 111 18.10 -11.62 1.72
N GLY A 112 18.62 -11.11 2.82
CA GLY A 112 18.09 -11.51 4.12
C GLY A 112 18.81 -10.95 5.33
N LEU A 113 18.30 -11.29 6.50
CA LEU A 113 18.76 -10.82 7.79
C LEU A 113 19.28 -11.99 8.62
N VAL A 114 20.37 -11.79 9.36
CA VAL A 114 20.99 -12.75 10.26
C VAL A 114 21.18 -12.08 11.62
N PHE A 115 20.39 -12.47 12.59
CA PHE A 115 20.43 -11.99 13.96
C PHE A 115 21.39 -12.88 14.78
N LEU A 116 22.52 -12.35 15.24
CA LEU A 116 23.45 -13.02 16.15
C LEU A 116 23.38 -12.37 17.53
N GLU A 117 23.89 -13.03 18.58
CA GLU A 117 23.88 -12.51 19.97
C GLU A 117 24.41 -11.06 20.10
N ASN A 118 25.43 -10.71 19.33
CA ASN A 118 26.13 -9.42 19.46
C ASN A 118 26.01 -8.52 18.21
N ALA A 119 25.34 -8.97 17.16
CA ALA A 119 25.19 -8.21 15.92
C ALA A 119 24.10 -8.77 15.00
N THR A 120 23.39 -7.91 14.30
CA THR A 120 22.58 -8.30 13.14
C THR A 120 23.34 -8.02 11.86
N LEU A 121 23.30 -8.96 10.92
CA LEU A 121 23.89 -8.87 9.60
C LEU A 121 22.78 -8.80 8.55
N GLU A 122 22.81 -7.81 7.68
CA GLU A 122 21.95 -7.77 6.49
C GLU A 122 22.78 -8.19 5.27
N ILE A 123 22.28 -9.13 4.49
CA ILE A 123 22.89 -9.63 3.26
C ILE A 123 22.04 -9.16 2.08
N THR A 124 22.66 -8.52 1.09
CA THR A 124 21.95 -8.04 -0.11
C THR A 124 22.80 -8.30 -1.36
N PRO A 125 22.20 -8.76 -2.47
CA PRO A 125 22.95 -9.01 -3.70
C PRO A 125 23.36 -7.71 -4.38
N LEU A 126 24.59 -7.64 -4.86
CA LEU A 126 25.13 -6.51 -5.61
C LEU A 126 24.76 -6.71 -7.10
N ARG A 127 23.76 -5.98 -7.61
CA ARG A 127 23.23 -6.20 -8.98
C ARG A 127 24.30 -6.01 -10.07
N ASN A 128 24.29 -6.91 -11.07
CA ASN A 128 25.11 -6.91 -12.29
C ASN A 128 24.81 -5.71 -13.22
N GLY A 129 25.21 -4.52 -12.80
CA GLY A 129 25.59 -3.39 -13.66
C GLY A 129 26.99 -2.87 -13.34
N PHE A 130 27.56 -3.35 -12.22
CA PHE A 130 28.93 -3.11 -11.79
C PHE A 130 29.71 -4.41 -11.89
N ALA A 131 30.11 -4.80 -13.11
CA ALA A 131 31.37 -5.52 -13.21
C ALA A 131 32.41 -4.61 -12.52
N PRO A 132 33.15 -5.07 -11.51
CA PRO A 132 34.17 -4.26 -10.89
C PRO A 132 35.15 -3.89 -11.99
N SER A 133 35.17 -2.60 -12.34
CA SER A 133 36.33 -2.02 -12.99
C SER A 133 37.53 -2.45 -12.15
N ALA A 134 38.59 -2.90 -12.81
CA ALA A 134 39.81 -3.49 -12.25
C ALA A 134 40.65 -2.51 -11.39
N LEU A 135 40.01 -1.76 -10.48
CA LEU A 135 40.56 -0.67 -9.70
C LEU A 135 40.47 -0.88 -8.18
N LEU A 136 39.89 -2.01 -7.71
CA LEU A 136 39.87 -2.36 -6.28
C LEU A 136 40.70 -3.60 -5.92
N VAL A 137 41.40 -4.22 -6.87
CA VAL A 137 42.39 -5.27 -6.60
C VAL A 137 43.78 -4.69 -6.80
N ASN A 138 44.22 -3.88 -5.85
CA ASN A 138 45.62 -3.46 -5.76
C ASN A 138 46.22 -3.77 -4.40
N ASP A 139 45.80 -4.87 -3.79
CA ASP A 139 46.51 -5.47 -2.67
C ASP A 139 47.27 -6.70 -3.14
N ARG A 140 48.60 -6.64 -3.08
CA ARG A 140 49.54 -7.61 -3.66
C ARG A 140 49.66 -8.92 -2.85
N TYR A 141 48.77 -9.17 -1.90
CA TYR A 141 48.88 -10.31 -0.98
C TYR A 141 47.96 -11.51 -1.26
N VAL A 142 47.17 -11.49 -2.35
CA VAL A 142 46.34 -12.65 -2.74
C VAL A 142 46.71 -13.13 -4.14
N LYS A 143 47.90 -13.72 -4.27
CA LYS A 143 48.28 -14.54 -5.43
C LYS A 143 48.83 -15.88 -4.94
N GLN A 144 47.98 -16.72 -4.38
CA GLN A 144 48.12 -18.18 -4.45
C GLN A 144 46.83 -18.87 -4.01
N GLU A 145 46.46 -19.95 -4.72
CA GLU A 145 45.34 -20.89 -4.52
C GLU A 145 43.99 -20.47 -5.16
N VAL A 146 43.72 -20.79 -6.45
CA VAL A 146 43.22 -22.05 -7.07
C VAL A 146 41.69 -22.28 -6.90
N ASN A 147 40.98 -22.18 -8.05
CA ASN A 147 39.70 -22.79 -8.45
C ASN A 147 38.55 -22.89 -7.43
N LEU A 148 37.72 -21.83 -7.35
CA LEU A 148 36.30 -21.92 -6.94
C LEU A 148 35.45 -21.10 -7.92
N PRO A 149 34.21 -21.51 -8.27
CA PRO A 149 33.32 -20.69 -9.06
C PRO A 149 33.11 -19.36 -8.33
N LEU A 150 33.40 -18.24 -8.99
CA LEU A 150 33.27 -16.90 -8.44
C LEU A 150 31.84 -16.75 -7.89
N GLY A 151 31.70 -16.68 -6.56
CA GLY A 151 30.43 -16.36 -5.93
C GLY A 151 29.93 -14.98 -6.39
N GLU A 152 28.62 -14.75 -6.33
CA GLU A 152 28.09 -13.43 -6.65
C GLU A 152 28.44 -12.45 -5.50
N PRO A 153 28.81 -11.20 -5.80
CA PRO A 153 29.09 -10.20 -4.78
C PRO A 153 27.82 -9.88 -3.99
N HIS A 154 27.92 -10.01 -2.67
CA HIS A 154 26.88 -9.62 -1.72
C HIS A 154 27.48 -8.61 -0.75
N VAL A 155 26.69 -7.61 -0.43
CA VAL A 155 27.02 -6.66 0.62
C VAL A 155 26.49 -7.22 1.92
N VAL A 156 27.39 -7.45 2.89
CA VAL A 156 27.01 -7.76 4.28
C VAL A 156 27.23 -6.52 5.12
N LYS A 157 26.18 -6.07 5.80
CA LYS A 157 26.23 -4.93 6.72
C LYS A 157 26.04 -5.43 8.15
N ARG A 158 26.94 -5.06 9.08
CA ARG A 158 26.90 -5.48 10.50
C ARG A 158 26.45 -4.35 11.41
N SER A 159 25.59 -4.63 12.38
CA SER A 159 25.24 -3.68 13.44
C SER A 159 26.36 -3.57 14.51
N PRO A 160 26.55 -2.42 15.18
CA PRO A 160 27.56 -2.26 16.24
C PRO A 160 27.30 -3.16 17.48
N PRO A 161 28.34 -3.66 18.19
CA PRO A 161 28.16 -4.51 19.38
C PRO A 161 27.76 -3.70 20.64
N ARG A 162 26.91 -4.29 21.50
CA ARG A 162 26.37 -3.69 22.75
C ARG A 162 27.36 -3.76 23.93
N LEU A 163 27.32 -2.76 24.84
CA LEU A 163 27.86 -2.82 26.21
C LEU A 163 26.70 -3.06 27.19
N SER A 164 26.89 -3.94 28.17
CA SER A 164 25.88 -4.42 29.11
C SER A 164 25.40 -3.34 30.10
N VAL A 165 24.09 -3.32 30.37
CA VAL A 165 23.46 -2.55 31.47
C VAL A 165 22.46 -3.42 32.23
N ASP A 166 22.46 -3.21 33.56
CA ASP A 166 21.79 -3.94 34.66
C ASP A 166 20.26 -4.08 34.58
N PRO A 167 19.68 -5.08 35.30
CA PRO A 167 18.26 -5.35 35.34
C PRO A 167 17.59 -4.61 36.50
N ASP A 168 16.62 -3.74 36.20
CA ASP A 168 15.51 -3.48 37.13
C ASP A 168 14.41 -2.67 36.43
N PHE A 169 13.42 -3.38 35.85
CA PHE A 169 12.08 -2.86 35.56
C PHE A 169 11.10 -4.04 35.54
N GLU A 170 10.64 -4.45 36.72
CA GLU A 170 9.50 -5.37 36.83
C GLU A 170 8.22 -4.65 36.39
N MET A 171 7.64 -5.11 35.28
CA MET A 171 6.29 -4.78 34.86
C MET A 171 5.32 -5.77 35.54
N HIS A 172 4.36 -5.26 36.32
CA HIS A 172 3.34 -6.05 36.99
C HIS A 172 2.54 -6.91 35.99
N ARG A 173 2.92 -8.19 35.88
CA ARG A 173 2.09 -9.26 35.30
C ARG A 173 0.95 -9.57 36.26
N HIS A 174 -0.25 -9.07 35.96
CA HIS A 174 -1.44 -9.78 36.40
C HIS A 174 -1.51 -11.11 35.64
N ARG A 175 -1.33 -12.21 36.38
CA ARG A 175 -1.58 -13.58 35.95
C ARG A 175 -3.05 -13.72 35.56
N ILE A 176 -3.36 -13.54 34.28
CA ILE A 176 -4.56 -14.12 33.67
C ILE A 176 -4.29 -15.62 33.57
N ARG A 177 -5.21 -16.44 34.06
CA ARG A 177 -5.11 -17.91 34.05
C ARG A 177 -4.99 -18.39 32.60
N ASP A 178 -3.96 -19.20 32.38
CA ASP A 178 -3.62 -19.95 31.17
C ASP A 178 -4.63 -21.10 30.94
N THR A 179 -5.87 -20.74 30.61
CA THR A 179 -6.93 -21.63 30.11
C THR A 179 -7.76 -20.90 29.05
N GLN A 180 -7.12 -20.13 28.17
CA GLN A 180 -7.81 -19.54 27.03
C GLN A 180 -7.74 -20.57 25.89
N GLU A 181 -8.89 -21.12 25.49
CA GLU A 181 -8.99 -21.96 24.30
C GLU A 181 -8.55 -21.12 23.09
N ASN A 182 -7.68 -21.67 22.24
CA ASN A 182 -7.22 -20.98 21.04
C ASN A 182 -8.37 -20.98 20.03
N LEU A 183 -8.95 -19.81 19.76
CA LEU A 183 -9.97 -19.63 18.73
C LEU A 183 -9.28 -19.54 17.37
N VAL A 184 -9.70 -20.36 16.42
CA VAL A 184 -9.23 -20.34 15.03
C VAL A 184 -10.42 -20.02 14.13
N LEU A 185 -10.24 -19.11 13.17
CA LEU A 185 -11.23 -18.76 12.15
C LEU A 185 -10.75 -19.23 10.78
N GLU A 186 -11.35 -20.28 10.26
CA GLU A 186 -11.05 -20.81 8.93
C GLU A 186 -11.72 -19.96 7.83
N LEU A 187 -10.89 -19.32 7.01
CA LEU A 187 -11.30 -18.28 6.05
C LEU A 187 -11.13 -18.75 4.61
N ALA A 188 -12.15 -18.53 3.79
CA ALA A 188 -12.08 -18.60 2.33
C ALA A 188 -12.25 -17.20 1.71
N VAL A 189 -11.30 -16.76 0.89
CA VAL A 189 -11.32 -15.43 0.25
C VAL A 189 -11.66 -15.56 -1.23
N PHE A 190 -12.59 -14.73 -1.71
CA PHE A 190 -13.03 -14.68 -3.11
C PHE A 190 -12.79 -13.27 -3.64
N PHE A 191 -11.80 -13.12 -4.52
CA PHE A 191 -11.41 -11.86 -5.13
C PHE A 191 -12.07 -11.71 -6.49
N ASP A 192 -13.02 -10.78 -6.60
CA ASP A 192 -13.96 -10.77 -7.72
C ASP A 192 -13.42 -10.23 -9.05
N GLU A 193 -14.22 -10.35 -10.12
CA GLU A 193 -13.87 -9.85 -11.45
C GLU A 193 -13.62 -8.34 -11.47
N ALA A 194 -14.40 -7.56 -10.71
CA ALA A 194 -14.23 -6.12 -10.66
C ALA A 194 -12.87 -5.74 -10.04
N ALA A 195 -12.52 -6.34 -8.90
CA ALA A 195 -11.25 -6.13 -8.24
C ALA A 195 -10.08 -6.65 -9.08
N TYR A 196 -10.22 -7.82 -9.71
CA TYR A 196 -9.22 -8.37 -10.62
C TYR A 196 -8.91 -7.40 -11.76
N ARG A 197 -9.93 -6.83 -12.41
CA ARG A 197 -9.76 -5.84 -13.48
C ARG A 197 -9.07 -4.56 -13.01
N LEU A 198 -9.24 -4.16 -11.75
CA LEU A 198 -8.60 -2.98 -11.18
C LEU A 198 -7.11 -3.22 -10.86
N PHE A 199 -6.78 -4.35 -10.22
CA PHE A 199 -5.45 -4.59 -9.69
C PHE A 199 -4.53 -5.39 -10.62
N SER A 200 -5.07 -6.26 -11.47
CA SER A 200 -4.26 -7.11 -12.35
C SER A 200 -3.33 -6.31 -13.28
N PRO A 201 -3.79 -5.25 -13.98
CA PRO A 201 -2.90 -4.45 -14.84
C PRO A 201 -1.80 -3.73 -14.05
N PHE A 202 -2.12 -3.25 -12.85
CA PHE A 202 -1.16 -2.57 -11.98
C PHE A 202 -0.07 -3.52 -11.46
N LEU A 203 -0.45 -4.77 -11.19
CA LEU A 203 0.43 -5.85 -10.75
C LEU A 203 1.03 -6.65 -11.92
N ASP A 204 1.14 -6.03 -13.10
CA ASP A 204 1.78 -6.62 -14.30
C ASP A 204 1.13 -7.94 -14.77
N GLU A 205 -0.18 -8.09 -14.55
CA GLU A 205 -0.97 -9.29 -14.88
C GLU A 205 -0.42 -10.58 -14.22
N ASP A 206 0.22 -10.42 -13.07
CA ASP A 206 0.92 -11.48 -12.33
C ASP A 206 0.06 -11.98 -11.15
N ASP A 207 -0.49 -13.19 -11.29
CA ASP A 207 -1.33 -13.82 -10.26
C ASP A 207 -0.54 -14.05 -8.94
N GLU A 208 0.78 -14.21 -8.98
CA GLU A 208 1.59 -14.33 -7.76
C GLU A 208 1.57 -13.03 -6.96
N LYS A 209 1.63 -11.88 -7.63
CA LYS A 209 1.56 -10.56 -6.97
C LYS A 209 0.16 -10.28 -6.44
N ILE A 210 -0.89 -10.69 -7.15
CA ILE A 210 -2.27 -10.60 -6.66
C ILE A 210 -2.43 -11.44 -5.38
N ARG A 211 -1.96 -12.69 -5.40
CA ARG A 211 -1.95 -13.55 -4.21
C ARG A 211 -1.18 -12.89 -3.06
N ASP A 212 0.03 -12.37 -3.31
CA ASP A 212 0.87 -11.76 -2.27
C ASP A 212 0.23 -10.50 -1.66
N MET A 213 -0.52 -9.73 -2.45
CA MET A 213 -1.36 -8.61 -1.99
C MET A 213 -2.50 -9.11 -1.09
N LEU A 214 -3.20 -10.15 -1.50
CA LEU A 214 -4.32 -10.71 -0.72
C LEU A 214 -3.85 -11.38 0.57
N LEU A 215 -2.65 -11.98 0.59
CA LEU A 215 -2.04 -12.47 1.83
C LEU A 215 -1.69 -11.32 2.80
N ALA A 216 -1.22 -10.18 2.29
CA ALA A 216 -0.97 -9.00 3.12
C ALA A 216 -2.27 -8.40 3.65
N TYR A 217 -3.32 -8.41 2.82
CA TYR A 217 -4.66 -8.01 3.20
C TYR A 217 -5.21 -8.88 4.35
N VAL A 218 -5.17 -10.21 4.20
CA VAL A 218 -5.59 -11.17 5.25
C VAL A 218 -4.74 -11.03 6.51
N ASN A 219 -3.42 -10.87 6.39
CA ASN A 219 -2.58 -10.68 7.58
C ASN A 219 -2.81 -9.31 8.25
N GLY A 220 -3.22 -8.29 7.51
CA GLY A 220 -3.73 -7.05 8.09
C GLY A 220 -4.97 -7.28 8.95
N ILE A 221 -5.90 -8.12 8.49
CA ILE A 221 -7.11 -8.49 9.26
C ILE A 221 -6.71 -9.24 10.52
N GLN A 222 -5.81 -10.23 10.41
CA GLN A 222 -5.26 -10.99 11.53
C GLN A 222 -4.66 -10.08 12.61
N ALA A 223 -3.87 -9.07 12.22
CA ALA A 223 -3.28 -8.13 13.16
C ALA A 223 -4.34 -7.40 14.02
N LEU A 224 -5.52 -7.11 13.46
CA LEU A 224 -6.65 -6.53 14.20
C LEU A 224 -7.26 -7.54 15.19
N TYR A 225 -7.44 -8.80 14.77
CA TYR A 225 -7.97 -9.85 15.63
C TYR A 225 -6.99 -10.34 16.71
N HIS A 226 -5.70 -10.06 16.55
CA HIS A 226 -4.67 -10.23 17.58
C HIS A 226 -4.48 -8.99 18.46
N HIS A 227 -5.16 -7.87 18.14
CA HIS A 227 -4.97 -6.64 18.89
C HIS A 227 -5.48 -6.81 20.33
N PRO A 228 -4.69 -6.45 21.37
CA PRO A 228 -5.04 -6.71 22.77
C PRO A 228 -6.38 -6.12 23.24
N SER A 229 -6.88 -5.07 22.57
CA SER A 229 -8.18 -4.48 22.89
C SER A 229 -9.34 -5.46 22.73
N LEU A 230 -9.23 -6.47 21.86
CA LEU A 230 -10.29 -7.48 21.67
C LEU A 230 -10.47 -8.38 22.90
N GLY A 231 -9.44 -8.52 23.75
CA GLY A 231 -9.48 -9.35 24.97
C GLY A 231 -9.27 -10.84 24.73
N VAL A 232 -9.64 -11.33 23.55
CA VAL A 232 -9.30 -12.68 23.06
C VAL A 232 -8.47 -12.58 21.79
N SER A 233 -7.61 -13.55 21.56
CA SER A 233 -6.89 -13.71 20.28
C SER A 233 -7.65 -14.70 19.42
N ILE A 234 -7.93 -14.32 18.17
CA ILE A 234 -8.56 -15.19 17.17
C ILE A 234 -7.56 -15.36 16.04
N ASP A 235 -7.09 -16.59 15.83
CA ASP A 235 -6.15 -16.93 14.77
C ASP A 235 -6.88 -17.13 13.44
N ILE A 236 -6.59 -16.35 12.41
CA ILE A 236 -7.16 -16.56 11.06
C ILE A 236 -6.36 -17.62 10.29
N SER A 237 -7.06 -18.66 9.84
CA SER A 237 -6.51 -19.68 8.95
C SER A 237 -7.06 -19.57 7.53
N LEU A 238 -6.27 -19.09 6.56
CA LEU A 238 -6.68 -19.03 5.15
C LEU A 238 -6.67 -20.43 4.50
N ILE A 239 -7.86 -20.99 4.28
CA ILE A 239 -8.04 -22.33 3.68
C ILE A 239 -8.11 -22.26 2.16
N ARG A 240 -8.74 -21.22 1.61
CA ARG A 240 -9.03 -21.12 0.18
C ARG A 240 -8.92 -19.68 -0.33
N LEU A 241 -8.41 -19.52 -1.54
CA LEU A 241 -8.34 -18.25 -2.25
C LEU A 241 -8.82 -18.42 -3.70
N ASP A 242 -9.91 -17.77 -4.06
CA ASP A 242 -10.45 -17.76 -5.43
C ASP A 242 -10.15 -16.42 -6.10
N ILE A 243 -9.40 -16.44 -7.21
CA ILE A 243 -9.15 -15.30 -8.08
C ILE A 243 -10.12 -15.37 -9.26
N ILE A 244 -11.10 -14.47 -9.28
CA ILE A 244 -12.16 -14.48 -10.27
C ILE A 244 -11.79 -13.51 -11.39
N GLN A 245 -11.24 -13.99 -12.51
CA GLN A 245 -10.96 -13.14 -13.68
C GLN A 245 -12.24 -12.84 -14.48
N ARG A 246 -13.21 -13.76 -14.46
CA ARG A 246 -14.53 -13.61 -15.08
C ARG A 246 -15.61 -14.05 -14.10
N GLN A 247 -16.66 -13.25 -13.93
CA GLN A 247 -17.72 -13.58 -13.00
C GLN A 247 -18.44 -14.89 -13.39
N PRO A 248 -18.57 -15.85 -12.46
CA PRO A 248 -19.34 -17.07 -12.68
C PRO A 248 -20.83 -16.78 -12.85
N PHE A 249 -21.51 -17.55 -13.72
CA PHE A 249 -22.95 -17.40 -13.93
C PHE A 249 -23.79 -17.65 -12.67
N ASP A 250 -23.36 -18.57 -11.81
CA ASP A 250 -24.02 -18.90 -10.54
C ASP A 250 -23.58 -18.02 -9.37
N LEU A 251 -22.80 -16.96 -9.63
CA LEU A 251 -22.47 -15.88 -8.71
C LEU A 251 -22.77 -14.51 -9.34
N PRO A 252 -24.02 -14.16 -9.62
CA PRO A 252 -24.35 -12.82 -10.11
C PRO A 252 -23.98 -11.73 -9.07
N HIS A 253 -23.21 -10.73 -9.49
CA HIS A 253 -22.77 -9.65 -8.61
C HIS A 253 -23.72 -8.43 -8.57
N PHE A 254 -24.83 -8.47 -9.33
CA PHE A 254 -25.90 -7.44 -9.38
C PHE A 254 -25.45 -5.98 -9.49
N GLY A 255 -24.30 -5.74 -10.13
CA GLY A 255 -23.71 -4.41 -10.25
C GLY A 255 -23.31 -3.76 -8.92
N GLY A 256 -23.23 -4.51 -7.81
CA GLY A 256 -22.88 -4.00 -6.48
C GLY A 256 -24.07 -3.68 -5.58
N GLU A 257 -25.30 -4.10 -5.90
CA GLU A 257 -26.40 -3.98 -4.95
C GLU A 257 -26.12 -4.92 -3.76
N ARG A 258 -25.88 -4.33 -2.59
CA ARG A 258 -25.23 -5.00 -1.46
C ARG A 258 -26.01 -6.21 -0.95
N GLY A 259 -27.34 -6.13 -0.90
CA GLY A 259 -28.19 -7.21 -0.37
C GLY A 259 -28.21 -8.42 -1.30
N ASN A 260 -28.50 -8.22 -2.59
CA ASN A 260 -28.53 -9.28 -3.58
C ASN A 260 -27.14 -9.90 -3.79
N LEU A 261 -26.08 -9.09 -3.74
CA LEU A 261 -24.71 -9.58 -3.84
C LEU A 261 -24.35 -10.47 -2.65
N LEU A 262 -24.66 -10.05 -1.41
CA LEU A 262 -24.44 -10.87 -0.22
C LEU A 262 -25.20 -12.19 -0.35
N ASP A 263 -26.50 -12.16 -0.64
CA ASP A 263 -27.32 -13.37 -0.80
C ASP A 263 -26.74 -14.32 -1.86
N SER A 264 -26.35 -13.81 -3.02
CA SER A 264 -25.73 -14.62 -4.06
C SER A 264 -24.41 -15.22 -3.63
N PHE A 265 -23.56 -14.44 -2.98
CA PHE A 265 -22.26 -14.90 -2.51
C PHE A 265 -22.40 -15.96 -1.42
N CYS A 266 -23.26 -15.74 -0.43
CA CYS A 266 -23.52 -16.71 0.63
C CYS A 266 -23.99 -18.06 0.07
N ASN A 267 -24.92 -18.04 -0.90
CA ASN A 267 -25.37 -19.27 -1.55
C ASN A 267 -24.24 -19.96 -2.34
N TYR A 268 -23.43 -19.19 -3.06
CA TYR A 268 -22.31 -19.70 -3.85
C TYR A 268 -21.22 -20.33 -2.98
N ALA A 269 -20.80 -19.63 -1.92
CA ALA A 269 -19.80 -20.09 -0.97
C ALA A 269 -20.30 -21.34 -0.23
N ASN A 270 -21.52 -21.33 0.30
CA ASN A 270 -22.11 -22.48 0.96
C ASN A 270 -22.21 -23.71 0.05
N ALA A 271 -22.57 -23.55 -1.22
CA ALA A 271 -22.66 -24.66 -2.17
C ALA A 271 -21.31 -25.33 -2.48
N ARG A 272 -20.20 -24.63 -2.21
CA ARG A 272 -18.83 -25.08 -2.48
C ARG A 272 -18.04 -25.42 -1.23
N ASN A 273 -18.57 -25.09 -0.04
CA ASN A 273 -17.97 -25.42 1.23
C ASN A 273 -18.09 -26.94 1.46
N PRO A 274 -16.97 -27.68 1.60
CA PRO A 274 -17.01 -29.08 1.96
C PRO A 274 -17.79 -29.31 3.27
N PRO A 275 -18.36 -30.49 3.50
CA PRO A 275 -18.99 -30.81 4.78
C PRO A 275 -17.98 -30.74 5.94
N GLU A 276 -18.44 -30.41 7.15
CA GLU A 276 -17.62 -30.22 8.37
C GLU A 276 -16.75 -31.44 8.75
N ASN A 277 -17.06 -32.64 8.22
CA ASN A 277 -16.24 -33.83 8.43
C ASN A 277 -14.95 -33.84 7.58
N ASP A 278 -14.86 -33.00 6.55
CA ASP A 278 -13.67 -32.72 5.76
C ASP A 278 -12.98 -31.43 6.27
N ARG A 279 -12.61 -31.48 7.56
CA ARG A 279 -12.10 -30.34 8.35
C ARG A 279 -10.91 -29.61 7.74
N SER A 280 -10.24 -30.22 6.78
CA SER A 280 -9.02 -29.67 6.24
C SER A 280 -9.24 -28.83 4.98
N ARG A 281 -10.44 -28.90 4.39
CA ARG A 281 -10.89 -28.08 3.26
C ARG A 281 -12.16 -27.30 3.56
N HIS A 282 -12.85 -27.61 4.65
CA HIS A 282 -13.94 -26.82 5.19
C HIS A 282 -13.43 -25.43 5.59
N TRP A 283 -14.32 -24.44 5.55
CA TRP A 283 -14.05 -23.11 6.10
C TRP A 283 -15.25 -22.65 6.91
N ASP A 284 -14.98 -21.91 7.98
CA ASP A 284 -16.01 -21.32 8.82
C ASP A 284 -16.72 -20.19 8.10
N ILE A 285 -15.96 -19.35 7.38
CA ILE A 285 -16.46 -18.10 6.80
C ILE A 285 -15.90 -17.82 5.39
N GLY A 286 -16.79 -17.36 4.50
CA GLY A 286 -16.41 -16.80 3.21
C GLY A 286 -16.30 -15.27 3.22
N LEU A 287 -15.24 -14.71 2.64
CA LEU A 287 -15.05 -13.28 2.43
C LEU A 287 -14.97 -12.96 0.94
N TYR A 288 -15.95 -12.20 0.44
CA TYR A 288 -15.97 -11.70 -0.93
C TYR A 288 -15.37 -10.30 -0.98
N VAL A 289 -14.23 -10.17 -1.64
CA VAL A 289 -13.50 -8.92 -1.82
C VAL A 289 -13.81 -8.38 -3.22
N THR A 290 -14.49 -7.23 -3.27
CA THR A 290 -15.04 -6.69 -4.52
C THR A 290 -14.51 -5.32 -4.91
N GLY A 291 -14.26 -5.12 -6.20
CA GLY A 291 -13.93 -3.83 -6.78
C GLY A 291 -15.15 -2.97 -7.13
N LEU A 292 -16.36 -3.42 -6.78
CA LEU A 292 -17.61 -2.71 -7.04
C LEU A 292 -17.90 -1.69 -5.92
N ASP A 293 -18.40 -0.52 -6.31
CA ASP A 293 -19.01 0.47 -5.41
C ASP A 293 -20.36 -0.07 -4.92
N LEU A 294 -20.36 -0.58 -3.68
CA LEU A 294 -21.51 -1.20 -3.05
C LEU A 294 -22.59 -0.17 -2.79
N TYR A 295 -23.85 -0.56 -3.01
CA TYR A 295 -24.96 0.35 -2.80
C TYR A 295 -26.22 -0.34 -2.35
N ALA A 296 -27.09 0.44 -1.70
CA ALA A 296 -28.49 0.12 -1.46
C ALA A 296 -29.41 1.02 -2.30
N VAL A 297 -30.62 0.54 -2.58
CA VAL A 297 -31.67 1.35 -3.20
C VAL A 297 -32.62 1.86 -2.10
N GLU A 298 -32.62 3.17 -1.89
CA GLU A 298 -33.42 3.81 -0.84
C GLU A 298 -34.26 4.94 -1.44
N ASN A 299 -35.58 4.91 -1.20
CA ASN A 299 -36.51 5.89 -1.76
C ASN A 299 -36.36 6.09 -3.29
N GLY A 300 -36.01 5.02 -4.01
CA GLY A 300 -35.76 5.03 -5.45
C GLY A 300 -34.42 5.64 -5.88
N ARG A 301 -33.48 5.90 -4.96
CA ARG A 301 -32.14 6.44 -5.23
C ARG A 301 -31.05 5.47 -4.79
N ARG A 302 -29.96 5.42 -5.55
CA ARG A 302 -28.74 4.67 -5.21
C ARG A 302 -28.01 5.39 -4.07
N ASN A 303 -27.70 4.66 -2.99
CA ASN A 303 -26.93 5.13 -1.86
C ASN A 303 -25.72 4.23 -1.65
N GLY A 304 -24.51 4.76 -1.83
CA GLY A 304 -23.23 4.05 -1.72
C GLY A 304 -22.48 4.30 -0.41
N ALA A 305 -23.20 4.55 0.69
CA ALA A 305 -22.57 4.79 1.99
C ALA A 305 -21.96 3.52 2.61
N THR A 306 -22.38 2.34 2.16
CA THR A 306 -22.06 1.04 2.76
C THR A 306 -20.87 0.42 2.04
N MET A 307 -19.72 0.28 2.71
CA MET A 307 -18.49 -0.28 2.11
C MET A 307 -18.32 -1.80 2.34
N GLY A 308 -19.21 -2.41 3.14
CA GLY A 308 -19.24 -3.83 3.46
C GLY A 308 -20.62 -4.24 3.94
N LEU A 309 -20.91 -5.54 3.96
CA LEU A 309 -22.18 -6.05 4.52
C LEU A 309 -22.00 -7.47 5.05
N ALA A 310 -22.56 -7.71 6.23
CA ALA A 310 -22.61 -9.00 6.88
C ALA A 310 -23.96 -9.28 7.55
N THR A 311 -24.21 -10.56 7.85
CA THR A 311 -25.24 -10.92 8.83
C THR A 311 -24.65 -10.91 10.24
N VAL A 312 -25.44 -10.51 11.24
CA VAL A 312 -24.97 -10.51 12.64
C VAL A 312 -25.09 -11.90 13.25
N GLY A 313 -23.98 -12.43 13.77
CA GLY A 313 -23.94 -13.72 14.45
C GLY A 313 -24.10 -14.93 13.53
N GLY A 314 -23.92 -14.76 12.22
CA GLY A 314 -24.05 -15.81 11.20
C GLY A 314 -22.94 -16.87 11.21
N ILE A 315 -21.84 -16.64 11.94
CA ILE A 315 -20.73 -17.59 12.01
C ILE A 315 -21.19 -18.95 12.56
N CYS A 316 -20.63 -20.03 12.01
CA CYS A 316 -21.05 -21.43 12.20
C CYS A 316 -22.46 -21.77 11.67
N ILE A 317 -23.10 -20.89 10.89
CA ILE A 317 -24.37 -21.20 10.23
C ILE A 317 -24.11 -21.17 8.71
N PRO A 318 -24.07 -22.32 8.01
CA PRO A 318 -23.52 -22.41 6.66
C PRO A 318 -24.11 -21.43 5.63
N ARG A 319 -25.39 -21.06 5.78
CA ARG A 319 -26.07 -20.11 4.89
C ARG A 319 -25.72 -18.63 5.16
N TYR A 320 -25.22 -18.31 6.34
CA TYR A 320 -25.03 -16.95 6.84
C TYR A 320 -23.57 -16.64 7.21
N SER A 321 -22.66 -17.61 7.13
CA SER A 321 -21.23 -17.43 7.42
C SER A 321 -20.46 -16.87 6.21
N CYS A 322 -20.82 -15.65 5.83
CA CYS A 322 -20.36 -14.97 4.63
C CYS A 322 -20.36 -13.45 4.85
N VAL A 323 -19.38 -12.77 4.25
CA VAL A 323 -19.22 -11.31 4.32
C VAL A 323 -18.79 -10.76 2.96
N ILE A 324 -19.20 -9.54 2.62
CA ILE A 324 -18.74 -8.81 1.42
C ILE A 324 -18.01 -7.54 1.87
N ALA A 325 -16.90 -7.19 1.22
CA ALA A 325 -16.11 -5.99 1.52
C ALA A 325 -15.52 -5.37 0.25
N GLU A 326 -15.56 -4.04 0.17
CA GLU A 326 -14.97 -3.27 -0.93
C GLU A 326 -13.43 -3.23 -0.87
N LEU A 327 -12.77 -3.37 -2.02
CA LEU A 327 -11.34 -3.12 -2.21
C LEU A 327 -11.08 -2.51 -3.60
N GLY A 328 -10.41 -1.36 -3.64
CA GLY A 328 -10.02 -0.69 -4.89
C GLY A 328 -11.06 0.31 -5.44
N VAL A 329 -12.16 0.53 -4.72
CA VAL A 329 -13.30 1.32 -5.18
C VAL A 329 -12.94 2.81 -5.33
N THR A 330 -13.40 3.39 -6.43
CA THR A 330 -13.34 4.83 -6.69
C THR A 330 -14.73 5.35 -7.00
N ASP A 331 -14.96 6.65 -6.78
CA ASP A 331 -16.20 7.28 -7.23
C ASP A 331 -16.30 7.36 -8.76
N GLN A 332 -17.39 7.95 -9.26
CA GLN A 332 -17.61 8.14 -10.70
C GLN A 332 -16.55 9.01 -11.38
N LEU A 333 -15.84 9.84 -10.60
CA LEU A 333 -14.76 10.71 -11.03
C LEU A 333 -13.38 10.08 -10.75
N GLY A 334 -13.32 8.80 -10.36
CA GLY A 334 -12.07 8.07 -10.17
C GLY A 334 -11.32 8.42 -8.87
N LYS A 335 -11.95 9.19 -7.98
CA LYS A 335 -11.38 9.54 -6.68
C LYS A 335 -11.38 8.30 -5.78
N PRO A 336 -10.26 7.99 -5.11
CA PRO A 336 -10.19 6.83 -4.23
C PRO A 336 -11.07 7.05 -3.01
N TYR A 337 -12.02 6.14 -2.79
CA TYR A 337 -12.63 5.98 -1.48
C TYR A 337 -11.60 5.47 -0.48
N PRO A 338 -11.86 5.54 0.83
CA PRO A 338 -11.02 4.88 1.82
C PRO A 338 -10.78 3.39 1.45
N SER A 339 -11.80 2.69 0.95
CA SER A 339 -11.72 1.29 0.47
C SER A 339 -10.81 1.08 -0.76
N ALA A 340 -10.25 2.13 -1.38
CA ALA A 340 -9.37 2.00 -2.55
C ALA A 340 -8.03 1.31 -2.25
N GLY A 341 -7.60 1.28 -0.99
CA GLY A 341 -6.35 0.67 -0.54
C GLY A 341 -6.53 -0.22 0.69
N PHE A 342 -5.47 -0.40 1.48
CA PHE A 342 -5.49 -1.29 2.65
C PHE A 342 -6.40 -0.85 3.80
N THR A 343 -7.03 0.33 3.77
CA THR A 343 -8.13 0.63 4.72
C THR A 343 -9.26 -0.39 4.61
N SER A 344 -9.43 -1.03 3.44
CA SER A 344 -10.32 -2.17 3.24
C SER A 344 -10.15 -3.31 4.28
N VAL A 345 -8.94 -3.47 4.85
CA VAL A 345 -8.67 -4.42 5.94
C VAL A 345 -9.59 -4.18 7.14
N TYR A 346 -9.80 -2.92 7.51
CA TYR A 346 -10.67 -2.55 8.62
C TYR A 346 -12.14 -2.79 8.31
N ILE A 347 -12.54 -2.60 7.04
CA ILE A 347 -13.90 -2.92 6.56
C ILE A 347 -14.14 -4.42 6.70
N ALA A 348 -13.28 -5.27 6.14
CA ALA A 348 -13.44 -6.72 6.28
C ALA A 348 -13.40 -7.17 7.75
N ALA A 349 -12.54 -6.60 8.59
CA ALA A 349 -12.52 -6.92 10.01
C ALA A 349 -13.83 -6.57 10.72
N HIS A 350 -14.44 -5.43 10.39
CA HIS A 350 -15.75 -5.01 10.91
C HIS A 350 -16.87 -5.95 10.49
N GLU A 351 -16.92 -6.33 9.20
CA GLU A 351 -17.95 -7.24 8.70
C GLU A 351 -17.83 -8.65 9.30
N ILE A 352 -16.59 -9.14 9.47
CA ILE A 352 -16.34 -10.39 10.20
C ILE A 352 -16.77 -10.23 11.68
N GLY A 353 -16.57 -9.05 12.28
CA GLY A 353 -17.02 -8.72 13.63
C GLY A 353 -18.53 -8.84 13.79
N HIS A 354 -19.31 -8.28 12.84
CA HIS A 354 -20.76 -8.51 12.76
C HIS A 354 -21.08 -10.00 12.71
N ASN A 355 -20.42 -10.77 11.84
CA ASN A 355 -20.68 -12.20 11.70
C ASN A 355 -20.34 -13.03 12.96
N LEU A 356 -19.34 -12.60 13.73
CA LEU A 356 -19.02 -13.12 15.07
C LEU A 356 -20.07 -12.73 16.13
N GLY A 357 -20.95 -11.77 15.83
CA GLY A 357 -22.06 -11.35 16.68
C GLY A 357 -21.86 -9.99 17.35
N MET A 358 -20.85 -9.22 16.95
CA MET A 358 -20.60 -7.89 17.48
C MET A 358 -21.55 -6.89 16.82
N PRO A 359 -22.44 -6.21 17.56
CA PRO A 359 -23.20 -5.10 17.00
C PRO A 359 -22.29 -3.88 16.82
N HIS A 360 -22.80 -2.84 16.15
CA HIS A 360 -22.14 -1.55 16.18
C HIS A 360 -22.00 -0.98 17.59
N ASP A 361 -20.94 -0.23 17.81
CA ASP A 361 -20.85 0.59 19.01
C ASP A 361 -21.97 1.63 19.04
N SER A 362 -22.51 1.93 20.23
CA SER A 362 -23.72 2.74 20.48
C SER A 362 -25.07 2.14 20.06
N SER A 363 -25.11 1.04 19.31
CA SER A 363 -26.34 0.31 18.98
C SER A 363 -26.78 -0.57 20.14
N ASP A 364 -27.69 -0.04 20.96
CA ASP A 364 -28.23 -0.69 22.17
C ASP A 364 -27.14 -1.14 23.17
N ASN A 365 -25.98 -0.46 23.16
CA ASN A 365 -24.86 -0.68 24.08
C ASN A 365 -24.23 0.64 24.56
N ALA A 366 -23.37 0.56 25.57
CA ALA A 366 -22.80 1.73 26.24
C ALA A 366 -21.51 2.28 25.60
N CYS A 367 -21.03 1.69 24.51
CA CYS A 367 -19.78 2.12 23.87
C CYS A 367 -19.98 3.38 23.01
N PRO A 368 -18.96 4.25 22.91
CA PRO A 368 -19.02 5.43 22.05
C PRO A 368 -19.23 5.04 20.58
N ARG A 369 -20.05 5.81 19.85
CA ARG A 369 -20.37 5.55 18.44
C ARG A 369 -19.11 5.48 17.56
N ASP A 370 -18.13 6.35 17.80
CA ASP A 370 -16.96 6.54 16.94
C ASP A 370 -15.62 6.16 17.60
N GLY A 371 -14.61 5.89 16.78
CA GLY A 371 -13.22 5.66 17.20
C GLY A 371 -12.79 4.20 17.35
N TYR A 372 -13.66 3.25 17.00
CA TYR A 372 -13.43 1.81 17.15
C TYR A 372 -13.73 1.05 15.86
N ILE A 373 -13.23 -0.18 15.78
CA ILE A 373 -13.44 -1.03 14.60
C ILE A 373 -14.94 -1.26 14.33
N MET A 374 -15.81 -1.30 15.35
CA MET A 374 -17.26 -1.50 15.20
C MET A 374 -18.08 -0.19 15.17
N SER A 375 -17.44 0.95 14.93
CA SER A 375 -18.14 2.22 14.70
C SER A 375 -19.01 2.17 13.43
N PRO A 376 -20.27 2.69 13.44
CA PRO A 376 -21.16 2.68 12.27
C PRO A 376 -20.66 3.51 11.08
N SER A 377 -19.94 4.59 11.38
CA SER A 377 -19.26 5.43 10.40
C SER A 377 -17.76 5.22 10.49
N ARG A 378 -17.11 5.06 9.34
CA ARG A 378 -15.66 5.05 9.25
C ARG A 378 -15.11 6.38 8.78
N GLY A 379 -14.27 6.97 9.61
CA GLY A 379 -13.36 8.03 9.18
C GLY A 379 -12.16 7.47 8.41
N VAL A 380 -11.24 8.37 8.09
CA VAL A 380 -9.91 8.01 7.54
C VAL A 380 -8.82 8.00 8.64
N ARG A 381 -9.21 8.01 9.92
CA ARG A 381 -8.30 8.26 11.05
C ARG A 381 -8.64 7.40 12.28
N GLY A 382 -7.75 6.46 12.59
CA GLY A 382 -7.55 6.00 13.97
C GLY A 382 -8.53 4.97 14.54
N GLU A 383 -9.45 4.40 13.75
CA GLU A 383 -10.34 3.31 14.17
C GLU A 383 -9.65 1.92 14.12
N THR A 384 -8.48 1.81 14.76
CA THR A 384 -7.61 0.62 14.70
C THR A 384 -7.75 -0.33 15.88
N ILE A 385 -8.68 -0.06 16.80
CA ILE A 385 -8.87 -0.81 18.04
C ILE A 385 -10.33 -1.21 18.26
N TRP A 386 -10.56 -2.27 19.02
CA TRP A 386 -11.88 -2.76 19.42
C TRP A 386 -12.39 -2.08 20.68
N SER A 387 -13.71 -1.91 20.79
CA SER A 387 -14.36 -1.35 21.98
C SER A 387 -14.49 -2.39 23.10
N ALA A 388 -14.87 -1.93 24.30
CA ALA A 388 -15.18 -2.84 25.40
C ALA A 388 -16.42 -3.72 25.12
N CYS A 389 -17.35 -3.24 24.29
CA CYS A 389 -18.56 -3.96 23.90
C CYS A 389 -18.22 -5.09 22.92
N SER A 390 -17.38 -4.82 21.93
CA SER A 390 -16.85 -5.87 21.03
C SER A 390 -16.07 -6.93 21.81
N ARG A 391 -15.22 -6.52 22.76
CA ARG A 391 -14.51 -7.45 23.66
C ARG A 391 -15.45 -8.37 24.42
N GLN A 392 -16.52 -7.82 25.01
CA GLN A 392 -17.48 -8.61 25.79
C GLN A 392 -18.13 -9.70 24.94
N VAL A 393 -18.47 -9.41 23.67
CA VAL A 393 -18.97 -10.43 22.74
C VAL A 393 -17.87 -11.46 22.43
N ALA A 394 -16.65 -11.00 22.11
CA ALA A 394 -15.53 -11.86 21.74
C ALA A 394 -15.17 -12.87 22.85
N GLU A 395 -15.22 -12.45 24.12
CA GLU A 395 -14.97 -13.31 25.30
C GLU A 395 -15.98 -14.45 25.47
N THR A 396 -17.13 -14.41 24.78
CA THR A 396 -18.16 -15.47 24.83
C THR A 396 -18.08 -16.45 23.66
N LEU A 397 -17.20 -16.23 22.68
CA LEU A 397 -17.14 -17.00 21.44
C LEU A 397 -16.80 -18.47 21.68
N SER A 398 -15.89 -18.79 22.61
CA SER A 398 -15.54 -20.18 22.93
C SER A 398 -16.72 -21.01 23.44
N GLN A 399 -17.73 -20.36 24.01
CA GLN A 399 -18.92 -21.03 24.54
C GLN A 399 -20.08 -21.06 23.54
N THR A 400 -20.10 -20.14 22.58
CA THR A 400 -21.26 -19.91 21.70
C THR A 400 -21.01 -20.34 20.26
N LYS A 401 -19.75 -20.39 19.80
CA LYS A 401 -19.34 -20.61 18.42
C LYS A 401 -18.33 -21.75 18.31
N ILE A 402 -18.84 -22.98 18.40
CA ILE A 402 -18.03 -24.20 18.49
C ILE A 402 -17.18 -24.50 17.24
N CYS A 403 -17.54 -23.98 16.05
CA CYS A 403 -16.74 -24.15 14.83
C CYS A 403 -15.41 -23.39 14.89
N LEU A 404 -15.21 -22.49 15.87
CA LEU A 404 -13.93 -21.79 16.04
C LEU A 404 -12.95 -22.57 16.92
N LEU A 405 -13.35 -23.74 17.44
CA LEU A 405 -12.58 -24.52 18.41
C LEU A 405 -11.85 -25.71 17.78
N ASP A 406 -12.26 -26.15 16.59
CA ASP A 406 -11.52 -27.19 15.91
C ASP A 406 -10.23 -26.65 15.31
N GLN A 407 -9.22 -27.52 15.37
CA GLN A 407 -7.90 -27.24 14.85
C GLN A 407 -7.71 -28.07 13.58
N PRO A 408 -7.24 -27.48 12.48
CA PRO A 408 -6.87 -28.27 11.31
C PRO A 408 -5.77 -29.30 11.70
N GLU A 409 -6.06 -30.59 11.51
CA GLU A 409 -5.17 -31.72 11.83
C GLU A 409 -3.87 -31.73 10.97
N PRO A 410 -2.69 -32.19 11.49
CA PRO A 410 -2.10 -31.95 12.80
C PRO A 410 -0.77 -31.16 12.75
N ARG A 411 -0.60 -30.27 13.74
CA ARG A 411 0.62 -30.03 14.56
C ARG A 411 2.00 -30.32 13.96
N ASN A 412 2.39 -29.54 12.96
CA ASN A 412 3.70 -28.89 13.06
C ASN A 412 3.42 -27.41 13.35
N ALA A 413 4.36 -26.67 13.94
CA ALA A 413 4.25 -25.22 14.19
C ALA A 413 4.23 -24.40 12.88
N SER A 414 3.38 -24.82 11.94
CA SER A 414 3.42 -24.67 10.49
C SER A 414 2.11 -24.20 9.89
N ASN A 415 1.09 -24.00 10.72
CA ASN A 415 -0.22 -23.51 10.31
C ASN A 415 -0.31 -21.99 10.53
N ASP A 416 0.77 -21.27 10.24
CA ASP A 416 0.89 -19.86 10.54
C ASP A 416 0.97 -19.07 9.24
N HIS A 417 -0.17 -18.50 8.82
CA HIS A 417 -0.27 -17.56 7.69
C HIS A 417 0.57 -16.28 7.89
N SER A 418 1.43 -16.24 8.91
CA SER A 418 2.44 -15.24 9.23
C SER A 418 3.60 -15.12 8.24
N ARG A 419 3.32 -15.08 6.91
CA ARG A 419 4.29 -14.47 5.99
C ARG A 419 4.82 -13.15 6.56
N TYR A 420 3.94 -12.41 7.23
CA TYR A 420 4.24 -11.13 7.83
C TYR A 420 4.26 -11.11 9.36
N ARG A 421 3.85 -12.16 10.09
CA ARG A 421 3.77 -12.17 11.58
C ARG A 421 3.04 -10.95 12.15
N ASP A 422 1.89 -10.68 11.57
CA ASP A 422 1.04 -9.52 11.87
C ASP A 422 1.71 -8.19 11.56
N LEU A 423 2.69 -8.22 10.64
CA LEU A 423 3.45 -7.04 10.23
C LEU A 423 3.45 -6.79 8.72
N PRO A 424 2.25 -6.58 8.11
CA PRO A 424 2.03 -6.04 6.79
C PRO A 424 3.15 -5.25 6.16
N GLY A 425 3.39 -4.17 6.91
CA GLY A 425 4.04 -2.95 6.49
C GLY A 425 5.55 -3.06 6.40
N ARG A 426 6.14 -4.16 6.86
CA ARG A 426 7.57 -4.43 6.64
C ARG A 426 7.87 -4.76 5.18
N GLU A 427 6.93 -5.43 4.49
CA GLU A 427 7.02 -5.71 3.04
C GLU A 427 6.18 -4.72 2.23
N TRP A 428 4.97 -4.42 2.71
CA TRP A 428 4.08 -3.41 2.14
C TRP A 428 4.31 -2.07 2.81
N ASN A 429 5.51 -1.52 2.65
CA ASN A 429 5.87 -0.23 3.26
C ASN A 429 4.94 0.92 2.85
N ALA A 430 5.04 2.05 3.54
CA ALA A 430 4.19 3.23 3.32
C ALA A 430 4.08 3.62 1.83
N LYS A 431 5.19 3.59 1.09
CA LYS A 431 5.17 3.88 -0.35
C LYS A 431 4.34 2.87 -1.13
N ARG A 432 4.53 1.56 -0.93
CA ARG A 432 3.73 0.52 -1.61
C ARG A 432 2.25 0.62 -1.28
N GLN A 433 1.90 1.03 -0.06
CA GLN A 433 0.50 1.31 0.31
C GLN A 433 -0.07 2.48 -0.50
N CYS A 434 0.72 3.55 -0.73
CA CYS A 434 0.33 4.66 -1.60
C CYS A 434 0.24 4.27 -3.09
N GLU A 435 1.19 3.47 -3.59
CA GLU A 435 1.17 2.96 -4.95
C GLU A 435 -0.08 2.10 -5.20
N LEU A 436 -0.48 1.29 -4.22
CA LEU A 436 -1.70 0.49 -4.28
C LEU A 436 -2.96 1.37 -4.25
N LEU A 437 -3.06 2.31 -3.29
CA LEU A 437 -4.21 3.21 -3.14
C LEU A 437 -4.52 3.97 -4.43
N LEU A 438 -3.47 4.58 -5.02
CA LEU A 438 -3.60 5.43 -6.20
C LEU A 438 -3.51 4.65 -7.52
N ARG A 439 -3.17 3.35 -7.44
CA ARG A 439 -2.85 2.46 -8.56
C ARG A 439 -1.81 3.08 -9.49
N ASP A 440 -0.78 3.64 -8.89
CA ASP A 440 0.24 4.42 -9.58
C ASP A 440 1.63 4.12 -9.02
N LYS A 441 2.53 3.60 -9.87
CA LYS A 441 3.90 3.23 -9.48
C LYS A 441 4.80 4.43 -9.16
N ASP A 442 4.35 5.64 -9.49
CA ASP A 442 5.06 6.89 -9.19
C ASP A 442 4.50 7.60 -7.93
N ALA A 443 3.51 6.99 -7.26
CA ALA A 443 3.00 7.49 -5.99
C ALA A 443 4.07 7.46 -4.89
N ASP A 444 4.01 8.42 -3.99
CA ASP A 444 4.91 8.53 -2.83
C ASP A 444 4.17 9.02 -1.58
N VAL A 445 4.88 8.99 -0.45
CA VAL A 445 4.37 9.36 0.87
C VAL A 445 4.62 10.84 1.12
N VAL A 446 3.57 11.60 1.40
CA VAL A 446 3.67 13.04 1.74
C VAL A 446 4.44 13.22 3.05
N THR A 447 4.04 12.46 4.08
CA THR A 447 4.65 12.51 5.41
C THR A 447 4.44 11.19 6.15
N LEU A 448 5.46 10.77 6.91
CA LEU A 448 5.34 9.65 7.85
C LEU A 448 4.83 10.08 9.24
N HIS A 449 4.78 11.39 9.50
CA HIS A 449 4.18 11.89 10.72
C HIS A 449 2.71 11.47 10.79
N GLU A 450 2.31 10.82 11.89
CA GLU A 450 0.96 10.27 12.10
C GLU A 450 0.52 9.21 11.08
N ALA A 451 1.43 8.64 10.29
CA ALA A 451 1.10 7.65 9.27
C ALA A 451 0.41 6.39 9.84
N CYS A 452 0.70 6.02 11.10
CA CYS A 452 0.02 4.91 11.76
C CYS A 452 -1.47 5.18 12.03
N GLN A 453 -1.89 6.45 12.09
CA GLN A 453 -3.30 6.82 12.23
C GLN A 453 -3.92 7.10 10.87
N SER A 454 -3.18 7.75 9.96
CA SER A 454 -3.63 8.05 8.60
C SER A 454 -2.43 8.38 7.70
N LEU A 455 -2.10 7.46 6.79
CA LEU A 455 -1.05 7.63 5.80
C LEU A 455 -1.50 8.59 4.70
N GLN A 456 -0.63 9.54 4.34
CA GLN A 456 -0.87 10.52 3.29
C GLN A 456 -0.05 10.20 2.04
N CYS A 457 -0.73 10.15 0.91
CA CYS A 457 -0.19 9.74 -0.38
C CYS A 457 -0.36 10.83 -1.43
N GLU A 458 0.62 10.96 -2.32
CA GLU A 458 0.58 11.84 -3.48
C GLU A 458 1.13 11.11 -4.71
N THR A 459 0.88 11.66 -5.89
CA THR A 459 1.47 11.17 -7.15
C THR A 459 1.68 12.34 -8.10
N PRO A 460 2.75 12.36 -8.92
CA PRO A 460 2.94 13.40 -9.93
C PRO A 460 1.81 13.48 -10.97
N HIS A 461 0.99 12.43 -11.11
CA HIS A 461 -0.09 12.36 -12.10
C HIS A 461 -1.44 12.89 -11.59
N ARG A 462 -1.56 13.23 -10.30
CA ARG A 462 -2.79 13.76 -9.69
C ARG A 462 -2.43 14.96 -8.82
N SER A 463 -3.35 15.92 -8.70
CA SER A 463 -3.14 17.11 -7.88
C SER A 463 -3.59 16.88 -6.43
N GLY A 464 -2.90 17.46 -5.45
CA GLY A 464 -3.23 17.33 -4.03
C GLY A 464 -2.76 15.99 -3.43
N TYR A 465 -3.32 15.65 -2.26
CA TYR A 465 -2.96 14.43 -1.53
C TYR A 465 -4.20 13.60 -1.15
N TYR A 466 -3.98 12.34 -0.82
CA TYR A 466 -5.02 11.36 -0.51
C TYR A 466 -4.67 10.62 0.77
N PHE A 467 -5.65 10.41 1.64
CA PHE A 467 -5.52 9.57 2.82
C PHE A 467 -5.72 8.10 2.44
N ALA A 468 -4.75 7.26 2.80
CA ALA A 468 -4.82 5.81 2.64
C ALA A 468 -5.42 5.11 3.87
N GLY A 469 -5.80 5.88 4.89
CA GLY A 469 -6.15 5.42 6.23
C GLY A 469 -4.93 4.95 7.04
N PRO A 470 -5.14 4.28 8.19
CA PRO A 470 -4.04 3.84 9.05
C PRO A 470 -3.05 2.94 8.32
N ALA A 471 -1.76 3.24 8.40
CA ALA A 471 -0.74 2.38 7.80
C ALA A 471 -0.76 0.98 8.44
N LEU A 472 -0.50 -0.04 7.62
CA LEU A 472 -0.44 -1.43 8.08
C LEU A 472 0.58 -1.60 9.23
N ASP A 473 0.30 -2.52 10.15
CA ASP A 473 1.23 -2.85 11.23
C ASP A 473 2.60 -3.26 10.66
N GLY A 474 3.67 -2.76 11.27
CA GLY A 474 5.05 -2.96 10.81
C GLY A 474 5.53 -1.92 9.82
N THR A 475 4.66 -1.00 9.39
CA THR A 475 5.07 0.15 8.59
C THR A 475 5.97 1.03 9.44
N GLN A 476 7.14 1.39 8.90
CA GLN A 476 8.02 2.32 9.60
C GLN A 476 7.42 3.73 9.62
N CYS A 477 7.26 4.29 10.83
CA CYS A 477 6.68 5.61 11.04
C CYS A 477 7.72 6.66 11.47
N ASP A 478 8.81 6.22 12.08
CA ASP A 478 9.94 7.04 12.50
C ASP A 478 11.21 6.17 12.51
N PRO A 479 12.42 6.76 12.59
CA PRO A 479 13.64 6.00 12.81
C PRO A 479 13.54 5.11 14.06
N GLY A 480 13.69 3.79 13.86
CA GLY A 480 13.61 2.81 14.96
C GLY A 480 12.22 2.55 15.53
N LYS A 481 11.16 3.07 14.90
CA LYS A 481 9.76 2.86 15.30
C LYS A 481 8.92 2.33 14.15
N GLU A 482 7.91 1.55 14.47
CA GLU A 482 6.95 1.00 13.51
C GLU A 482 5.51 1.13 14.02
N CYS A 483 4.54 1.05 13.11
CA CYS A 483 3.13 1.07 13.44
C CYS A 483 2.72 -0.24 14.11
N ARG A 484 2.02 -0.12 15.24
CA ARG A 484 1.39 -1.22 15.98
C ARG A 484 0.05 -0.76 16.51
N GLY A 485 -1.05 -1.37 16.08
CA GLY A 485 -2.41 -1.00 16.52
C GLY A 485 -2.69 0.49 16.35
N GLY A 486 -2.25 1.07 15.23
CA GLY A 486 -2.41 2.49 14.92
C GLY A 486 -1.47 3.47 15.62
N LYS A 487 -0.52 2.98 16.45
CA LYS A 487 0.44 3.81 17.17
C LYS A 487 1.86 3.60 16.64
N CYS A 488 2.63 4.70 16.57
CA CYS A 488 4.05 4.64 16.25
C CYS A 488 4.85 4.27 17.51
N VAL A 489 5.26 3.01 17.62
CA VAL A 489 5.93 2.47 18.82
C VAL A 489 7.38 2.08 18.54
N PRO A 490 8.28 2.18 19.53
CA PRO A 490 9.64 1.66 19.41
C PRO A 490 9.65 0.16 19.11
N VAL A 491 10.52 -0.27 18.20
CA VAL A 491 10.76 -1.70 17.98
C VAL A 491 11.60 -2.21 19.17
N PRO A 492 11.24 -3.33 19.83
CA PRO A 492 11.88 -3.79 21.07
C PRO A 492 13.41 -4.05 21.06
N GLU A 493 14.12 -3.82 19.94
CA GLU A 493 15.58 -3.90 19.87
C GLU A 493 16.19 -2.89 18.88
N THR A 494 15.90 -1.60 19.02
CA THR A 494 16.74 -0.55 18.42
C THR A 494 17.65 0.08 19.48
N PRO A 495 18.99 0.05 19.31
CA PRO A 495 19.85 1.00 20.01
C PRO A 495 19.53 2.40 19.48
N GLU A 496 19.68 3.41 20.35
CA GLU A 496 19.49 4.82 20.00
C GLU A 496 20.26 5.18 18.72
N ILE A 497 19.53 5.50 17.65
CA ILE A 497 20.11 6.04 16.43
C ILE A 497 20.50 7.48 16.75
N SER A 498 21.81 7.77 16.78
CA SER A 498 22.30 9.13 16.83
C SER A 498 21.72 9.91 15.65
N ASP A 499 20.96 10.95 15.97
CA ASP A 499 20.48 11.96 15.05
C ASP A 499 21.67 12.57 14.29
N SER A 500 21.89 12.20 13.00
CA SER A 500 22.67 12.96 11.99
C SER A 500 23.30 12.16 10.82
N GLN A 501 22.54 11.38 10.04
CA GLN A 501 22.93 11.14 8.63
C GLN A 501 21.76 11.38 7.68
N LYS A 502 21.86 12.45 6.89
CA LYS A 502 20.94 12.80 5.81
C LYS A 502 21.00 11.71 4.73
N GLY A 503 19.85 11.23 4.27
CA GLY A 503 19.76 10.35 3.11
C GLY A 503 20.40 10.96 1.85
N SER A 504 21.00 10.13 1.00
CA SER A 504 21.58 10.52 -0.28
C SER A 504 20.68 10.10 -1.43
N TRP A 505 20.53 10.93 -2.45
CA TRP A 505 19.81 10.54 -3.66
C TRP A 505 20.60 9.50 -4.46
N SER A 506 19.91 8.50 -5.01
CA SER A 506 20.46 7.61 -6.04
C SER A 506 20.79 8.38 -7.33
N GLU A 507 21.55 7.74 -8.21
CA GLU A 507 21.69 8.21 -9.59
C GLU A 507 20.32 8.30 -10.29
N TRP A 508 20.18 9.29 -11.16
CA TRP A 508 18.98 9.46 -11.97
C TRP A 508 18.88 8.34 -13.02
N LYS A 509 17.73 7.66 -13.05
CA LYS A 509 17.33 6.76 -14.12
C LYS A 509 16.45 7.50 -15.10
N GLU A 510 16.89 7.62 -16.35
CA GLU A 510 16.15 8.30 -17.40
C GLU A 510 15.26 7.32 -18.18
N GLY A 511 14.04 7.74 -18.49
CA GLY A 511 13.10 7.04 -19.36
C GLY A 511 13.29 7.38 -20.84
N SER A 512 12.46 6.75 -21.67
CA SER A 512 12.40 7.01 -23.11
C SER A 512 11.77 8.37 -23.42
N CYS A 513 12.18 8.98 -24.54
CA CYS A 513 11.59 10.23 -25.04
C CYS A 513 10.19 9.97 -25.61
N SER A 514 9.21 10.76 -25.17
CA SER A 514 7.81 10.81 -25.66
C SER A 514 7.47 12.21 -26.18
N SER A 515 6.56 12.32 -27.16
CA SER A 515 6.12 13.62 -27.69
C SER A 515 4.67 13.56 -28.14
N GLY A 516 3.92 14.65 -27.92
CA GLY A 516 2.58 14.87 -28.49
C GLY A 516 2.59 15.26 -29.98
N CYS A 517 3.76 15.47 -30.58
CA CYS A 517 3.94 15.90 -31.97
C CYS A 517 3.16 17.18 -32.34
N LEU A 518 3.17 18.15 -31.42
CA LEU A 518 2.53 19.44 -31.58
C LEU A 518 3.47 20.45 -32.25
N GLN A 519 2.90 21.44 -32.93
CA GLN A 519 3.69 22.50 -33.57
C GLN A 519 4.56 23.26 -32.55
N LYS A 520 5.79 23.62 -32.96
CA LYS A 520 6.81 24.29 -32.13
C LYS A 520 7.25 23.55 -30.86
N SER A 521 6.68 22.38 -30.59
CA SER A 521 6.90 21.62 -29.36
C SER A 521 8.10 20.68 -29.48
N LYS A 522 8.59 20.21 -28.33
CA LYS A 522 9.66 19.22 -28.18
C LYS A 522 9.12 17.94 -27.56
N GLY A 523 9.96 16.92 -27.51
CA GLY A 523 9.67 15.74 -26.69
C GLY A 523 10.05 15.99 -25.24
N ALA A 524 9.55 15.13 -24.36
CA ALA A 524 9.94 15.05 -22.97
C ALA A 524 10.28 13.61 -22.60
N ARG A 525 11.20 13.45 -21.64
CA ARG A 525 11.54 12.18 -21.02
C ARG A 525 11.56 12.36 -19.52
N THR A 526 10.98 11.41 -18.81
CA THR A 526 10.98 11.40 -17.35
C THR A 526 12.33 10.90 -16.85
N ARG A 527 12.75 11.35 -15.68
CA ARG A 527 13.86 10.76 -14.93
C ARG A 527 13.47 10.62 -13.47
N ARG A 528 13.95 9.55 -12.85
CA ARG A 528 13.59 9.15 -11.48
C ARG A 528 14.83 8.83 -10.67
N ARG A 529 14.81 9.14 -9.39
CA ARG A 529 15.81 8.73 -8.42
C ARG A 529 15.13 8.44 -7.09
N PHE A 530 15.75 7.61 -6.28
CA PHE A 530 15.20 7.17 -5.00
C PHE A 530 16.12 7.64 -3.88
N CYS A 531 15.55 7.97 -2.73
CA CYS A 531 16.32 8.35 -1.56
C CYS A 531 16.99 7.10 -0.97
N GLU A 532 18.31 7.00 -1.13
CA GLU A 532 19.14 5.99 -0.47
C GLU A 532 19.43 6.48 0.94
N ASN A 533 18.57 6.13 1.89
CA ASN A 533 18.80 6.42 3.30
C ASN A 533 19.50 5.22 3.96
N LYS A 534 20.67 5.45 4.57
CA LYS A 534 21.47 4.40 5.22
C LYS A 534 20.74 3.76 6.42
N ASN A 535 19.70 4.43 6.92
CA ASN A 535 18.68 3.91 7.81
C ASN A 535 17.32 4.15 7.13
N ARG A 536 16.58 3.08 6.85
CA ARG A 536 15.35 3.07 6.03
C ARG A 536 14.34 4.13 6.50
N GLY A 537 13.53 4.65 5.56
CA GLY A 537 12.15 5.08 5.83
C GLY A 537 11.76 6.53 5.57
N THR A 538 12.59 7.52 5.91
CA THR A 538 12.15 8.93 5.86
C THR A 538 12.36 9.57 4.49
N ALA A 539 11.26 9.84 3.77
CA ALA A 539 11.24 10.81 2.66
C ALA A 539 11.71 12.22 3.12
N ARG A 540 11.75 12.49 4.44
CA ARG A 540 12.19 13.75 5.05
C ARG A 540 13.68 14.08 4.90
N ASP A 541 14.57 13.11 4.70
CA ASP A 541 16.02 13.37 4.79
C ASP A 541 16.68 13.74 3.45
N CYS A 542 16.11 13.30 2.32
CA CYS A 542 16.60 13.67 1.00
C CYS A 542 15.93 14.96 0.51
N LYS A 543 16.65 16.09 0.59
CA LYS A 543 16.16 17.36 0.03
C LYS A 543 16.32 17.37 -1.49
N GLY A 544 15.24 17.59 -2.23
CA GLY A 544 15.23 17.70 -3.69
C GLY A 544 14.11 16.88 -4.34
N LEU A 545 14.02 16.89 -5.67
CA LEU A 545 12.99 16.12 -6.39
C LEU A 545 13.39 14.65 -6.53
N TYR A 546 12.45 13.73 -6.37
CA TYR A 546 12.62 12.30 -6.73
C TYR A 546 12.23 12.03 -8.19
N TYR A 547 11.44 12.92 -8.79
CA TYR A 547 10.90 12.84 -10.14
C TYR A 547 11.15 14.17 -10.88
N ASP A 548 11.62 14.10 -12.12
CA ASP A 548 11.85 15.27 -12.98
C ASP A 548 11.56 14.92 -14.45
N VAL A 549 11.23 15.93 -15.24
CA VAL A 549 10.94 15.84 -16.66
C VAL A 549 11.95 16.67 -17.44
N LEU A 550 12.70 16.02 -18.33
CA LEU A 550 13.69 16.65 -19.20
C LEU A 550 13.16 16.75 -20.64
N LEU A 551 13.46 17.86 -21.30
CA LEU A 551 13.18 18.00 -22.72
C LEU A 551 14.13 17.13 -23.55
N CYS A 552 13.61 16.58 -24.64
CA CYS A 552 14.33 15.78 -25.61
C CYS A 552 13.93 16.13 -27.04
N LYS A 553 14.79 15.73 -27.97
CA LYS A 553 14.60 15.91 -29.41
C LYS A 553 13.63 14.86 -29.94
N ASP A 554 12.55 15.30 -30.58
CA ASP A 554 11.44 14.44 -31.02
C ASP A 554 11.37 14.21 -32.54
N GLU A 555 12.36 14.65 -33.32
CA GLU A 555 12.29 14.60 -34.79
C GLU A 555 12.22 13.16 -35.31
N LYS A 556 12.77 12.20 -34.55
CA LYS A 556 12.68 10.77 -34.87
C LYS A 556 11.31 10.16 -34.53
N LEU A 557 10.57 10.74 -33.60
CA LEU A 557 9.24 10.29 -33.16
C LEU A 557 8.16 10.89 -34.06
N CYS A 558 8.26 12.19 -34.35
CA CYS A 558 7.25 12.96 -35.05
C CYS A 558 7.55 13.07 -36.56
N LYS A 559 7.38 11.95 -37.29
CA LYS A 559 7.63 11.88 -38.74
C LYS A 559 6.47 12.40 -39.61
N LYS A 560 5.27 12.51 -39.04
CA LYS A 560 4.07 13.01 -39.73
C LYS A 560 3.91 14.53 -39.53
N LYS A 561 2.99 15.15 -40.28
CA LYS A 561 2.64 16.57 -40.11
C LYS A 561 2.23 16.82 -38.64
N ARG A 562 2.91 17.78 -38.00
CA ARG A 562 2.63 18.19 -36.62
C ARG A 562 1.26 18.87 -36.53
N ARG A 563 0.51 18.49 -35.50
CA ARG A 563 -0.83 19.02 -35.20
C ARG A 563 -0.74 20.40 -34.56
N THR A 564 -1.72 21.27 -34.79
CA THR A 564 -1.78 22.54 -34.04
C THR A 564 -2.17 22.28 -32.58
N ILE A 565 -1.86 23.23 -31.70
CA ILE A 565 -2.22 23.13 -30.28
C ILE A 565 -3.75 23.12 -30.12
N ASP A 566 -4.46 23.98 -30.85
CA ASP A 566 -5.93 24.06 -30.82
C ASP A 566 -6.62 22.77 -31.32
N GLU A 567 -6.06 22.12 -32.34
CA GLU A 567 -6.56 20.84 -32.84
C GLU A 567 -6.38 19.71 -31.80
N PHE A 568 -5.31 19.76 -31.01
CA PHE A 568 -5.10 18.82 -29.90
C PHE A 568 -6.06 19.11 -28.75
N ALA A 569 -6.17 20.37 -28.34
CA ALA A 569 -7.10 20.81 -27.29
C ALA A 569 -8.55 20.44 -27.65
N THR A 570 -8.96 20.68 -28.89
CA THR A 570 -10.31 20.33 -29.37
C THR A 570 -10.56 18.83 -29.35
N LEU A 571 -9.57 18.00 -29.73
CA LEU A 571 -9.71 16.54 -29.62
C LEU A 571 -9.91 16.12 -28.17
N LYS A 572 -9.12 16.69 -27.26
CA LYS A 572 -9.19 16.40 -25.82
C LYS A 572 -10.50 16.86 -25.21
N CYS A 573 -10.99 18.05 -25.51
CA CYS A 573 -12.29 18.54 -25.04
C CYS A 573 -13.46 17.67 -25.51
N ARG A 574 -13.39 17.10 -26.72
CA ARG A 574 -14.38 16.13 -27.18
C ARG A 574 -14.39 14.86 -26.31
N LEU A 575 -13.21 14.32 -25.99
CA LEU A 575 -13.06 13.16 -25.09
C LEU A 575 -13.53 13.50 -23.67
N PHE A 576 -13.22 14.70 -23.18
CA PHE A 576 -13.64 15.15 -21.86
C PHE A 576 -15.16 15.29 -21.79
N GLY A 577 -15.80 15.81 -22.84
CA GLY A 577 -17.25 15.93 -22.94
C GLY A 577 -18.02 14.61 -23.06
N GLU A 578 -17.35 13.49 -23.34
CA GLU A 578 -17.96 12.14 -23.24
C GLU A 578 -18.09 11.69 -21.77
N ARG A 579 -17.29 12.28 -20.86
CA ARG A 579 -17.29 11.94 -19.43
C ARG A 579 -17.90 13.03 -18.54
N LEU A 580 -17.72 14.30 -18.90
CA LEU A 580 -18.24 15.47 -18.21
C LEU A 580 -19.35 16.10 -19.04
N SER A 581 -20.59 15.92 -18.59
CA SER A 581 -21.79 16.31 -19.33
C SER A 581 -21.92 17.84 -19.50
N GLU A 582 -21.24 18.60 -18.65
CA GLU A 582 -21.23 20.05 -18.55
C GLU A 582 -20.41 20.71 -19.67
N LEU A 583 -19.51 19.96 -20.30
CA LEU A 583 -18.65 20.43 -21.38
C LEU A 583 -19.34 20.32 -22.74
N ASP A 584 -19.15 21.32 -23.58
CA ASP A 584 -19.56 21.31 -24.98
C ASP A 584 -18.51 20.55 -25.82
N SER A 585 -18.80 19.28 -26.09
CA SER A 585 -17.94 18.38 -26.89
C SER A 585 -17.82 18.79 -28.36
N THR A 586 -18.63 19.74 -28.83
CA THR A 586 -18.59 20.24 -30.20
C THR A 586 -17.78 21.52 -30.36
N ALA A 587 -17.48 22.20 -29.26
CA ALA A 587 -16.73 23.44 -29.25
C ALA A 587 -15.22 23.21 -29.42
N LYS A 588 -14.54 24.25 -29.90
CA LYS A 588 -13.07 24.28 -29.95
C LYS A 588 -12.49 24.38 -28.54
N GLY A 589 -11.49 23.56 -28.25
CA GLY A 589 -10.65 23.70 -27.05
C GLY A 589 -9.54 24.74 -27.29
N LEU A 590 -8.99 25.30 -26.20
CA LEU A 590 -7.95 26.33 -26.28
C LEU A 590 -6.78 26.06 -25.32
N GLN A 591 -5.61 26.58 -25.72
CA GLN A 591 -4.48 26.87 -24.84
C GLN A 591 -4.53 28.37 -24.51
N THR A 592 -4.46 28.73 -23.23
CA THR A 592 -4.44 30.14 -22.81
C THR A 592 -3.02 30.71 -22.75
N ALA A 593 -2.91 32.03 -22.62
CA ALA A 593 -1.63 32.71 -22.47
C ALA A 593 -0.95 32.36 -21.15
N HIS A 594 0.38 32.39 -21.13
CA HIS A 594 1.15 32.19 -19.90
C HIS A 594 0.97 33.36 -18.94
N GLU A 595 0.71 33.02 -17.68
CA GLU A 595 0.71 33.94 -16.55
C GLU A 595 1.82 33.52 -15.58
N ALA A 596 2.70 34.46 -15.22
CA ALA A 596 3.83 34.17 -14.34
C ALA A 596 3.39 33.68 -12.94
N ASP A 597 2.27 34.23 -12.44
CA ASP A 597 1.66 33.88 -11.15
C ASP A 597 0.77 32.61 -11.23
N LYS A 598 0.55 32.05 -12.44
CA LYS A 598 -0.17 30.80 -12.67
C LYS A 598 0.52 29.98 -13.76
N PRO A 599 1.72 29.45 -13.47
CA PRO A 599 2.55 28.82 -14.49
C PRO A 599 1.88 27.60 -15.16
N TRP A 600 0.90 26.96 -14.52
CA TRP A 600 0.15 25.84 -15.08
C TRP A 600 -0.87 26.23 -16.16
N ILE A 601 -1.31 27.49 -16.23
CA ILE A 601 -2.48 27.89 -17.00
C ILE A 601 -2.29 27.67 -18.51
N ALA A 602 -1.12 28.00 -19.05
CA ALA A 602 -0.79 27.76 -20.46
C ALA A 602 -0.51 26.28 -20.81
N CYS A 603 -0.49 25.41 -19.81
CA CYS A 603 -0.29 23.97 -19.97
C CYS A 603 -1.53 23.14 -19.66
N ALA A 604 -2.60 23.76 -19.17
CA ALA A 604 -3.91 23.13 -19.02
C ALA A 604 -4.76 23.25 -20.29
N ILE A 605 -5.63 22.27 -20.53
CA ILE A 605 -6.56 22.27 -21.65
C ILE A 605 -7.88 22.88 -21.21
N PHE A 606 -8.29 23.94 -21.90
CA PHE A 606 -9.54 24.64 -21.61
C PHE A 606 -10.64 24.26 -22.60
N CYS A 607 -11.78 23.85 -22.05
CA CYS A 607 -12.94 23.38 -22.80
C CYS A 607 -14.16 24.27 -22.56
N ARG A 608 -14.93 24.53 -23.60
CA ARG A 608 -16.12 25.38 -23.49
C ARG A 608 -17.20 24.69 -22.66
N ARG A 609 -17.84 25.43 -21.76
CA ARG A 609 -19.00 24.94 -21.01
C ARG A 609 -20.29 25.12 -21.80
N LYS A 610 -21.28 24.26 -21.53
CA LYS A 610 -22.64 24.36 -22.12
C LYS A 610 -23.52 25.43 -21.47
N ASP A 611 -23.34 25.64 -20.17
CA ASP A 611 -24.23 26.48 -19.35
C ASP A 611 -23.86 27.97 -19.37
N ILE A 612 -22.57 28.28 -19.51
CA ILE A 612 -22.05 29.64 -19.63
C ILE A 612 -21.05 29.73 -20.78
N ALA A 613 -20.94 30.89 -21.43
CA ALA A 613 -19.99 31.14 -22.52
C ALA A 613 -18.54 31.28 -22.02
N ALA A 614 -18.11 30.37 -21.16
CA ALA A 614 -16.84 30.36 -20.45
C ALA A 614 -16.05 29.09 -20.78
N TYR A 615 -14.75 29.15 -20.54
CA TYR A 615 -13.81 28.07 -20.79
C TYR A 615 -13.31 27.50 -19.47
N TYR A 616 -13.55 26.22 -19.24
CA TYR A 616 -13.20 25.53 -18.01
C TYR A 616 -12.03 24.58 -18.24
N ALA A 617 -11.06 24.58 -17.33
CA ALA A 617 -10.03 23.55 -17.25
C ALA A 617 -10.45 22.50 -16.22
N PRO A 618 -11.00 21.34 -16.62
CA PRO A 618 -11.49 20.30 -15.72
C PRO A 618 -10.34 19.49 -15.08
N ARG A 619 -9.44 20.18 -14.38
CA ARG A 619 -8.22 19.61 -13.77
C ARG A 619 -8.57 18.64 -12.64
N VAL A 620 -9.60 18.93 -11.85
CA VAL A 620 -9.91 18.15 -10.66
C VAL A 620 -10.66 16.86 -11.03
N GLU A 621 -11.64 16.95 -11.92
CA GLU A 621 -12.50 15.83 -12.26
C GLU A 621 -11.81 14.82 -13.19
N LEU A 622 -10.91 15.28 -14.07
CA LEU A 622 -10.27 14.41 -15.05
C LEU A 622 -9.02 13.70 -14.54
N ASN A 623 -8.26 14.34 -13.64
CA ASN A 623 -7.04 13.77 -13.05
C ASN A 623 -7.30 12.37 -12.44
N ASP A 624 -8.45 12.19 -11.81
CA ASP A 624 -8.77 10.99 -11.04
C ASP A 624 -9.34 9.84 -11.90
N ILE A 625 -9.95 10.13 -13.06
CA ILE A 625 -10.42 9.11 -14.04
C ILE A 625 -9.33 8.68 -15.05
N GLY A 626 -8.07 9.07 -14.85
CA GLY A 626 -6.97 8.71 -15.75
C GLY A 626 -6.99 9.46 -17.09
N LEU A 627 -7.71 10.59 -17.18
CA LEU A 627 -7.67 11.48 -18.34
C LEU A 627 -6.82 12.70 -18.00
N ASP A 628 -5.63 12.77 -18.61
CA ASP A 628 -4.72 13.92 -18.43
C ASP A 628 -5.36 15.21 -19.01
N PRO A 629 -5.71 16.20 -18.14
CA PRO A 629 -6.29 17.48 -18.54
C PRO A 629 -5.24 18.49 -19.03
N TYR A 630 -3.98 18.11 -19.10
CA TYR A 630 -2.88 18.96 -19.52
C TYR A 630 -2.39 18.63 -20.93
N PHE A 631 -1.67 19.58 -21.52
CA PHE A 631 -0.88 19.31 -22.71
C PHE A 631 0.31 18.41 -22.35
N PRO A 632 0.72 17.49 -23.25
CA PRO A 632 1.87 16.62 -23.01
C PRO A 632 3.12 17.41 -22.68
N ASP A 633 3.96 16.88 -21.79
CA ASP A 633 5.26 17.46 -21.50
C ASP A 633 6.07 17.66 -22.80
N GLY A 634 6.71 18.82 -22.91
CA GLY A 634 7.40 19.30 -24.11
C GLY A 634 6.54 20.18 -25.03
N THR A 635 5.25 20.37 -24.73
CA THR A 635 4.39 21.30 -25.48
C THR A 635 4.85 22.74 -25.33
N TRP A 636 4.99 23.47 -26.43
CA TRP A 636 5.34 24.89 -26.41
C TRP A 636 4.19 25.72 -25.82
N CYS A 637 4.49 26.64 -24.90
CA CYS A 637 3.47 27.40 -24.16
C CYS A 637 3.69 28.91 -24.15
N HIS A 638 4.94 29.38 -24.24
CA HIS A 638 5.24 30.82 -24.23
C HIS A 638 6.61 31.10 -24.84
N ALA A 639 6.87 32.37 -25.17
CA ALA A 639 8.18 32.86 -25.54
C ALA A 639 8.35 34.30 -25.04
N GLU A 640 9.42 34.54 -24.31
CA GLU A 640 9.78 35.85 -23.73
C GLU A 640 11.28 36.09 -23.91
N ASP A 641 11.67 37.28 -24.34
CA ASP A 641 13.08 37.68 -24.50
C ASP A 641 13.97 36.70 -25.30
N GLY A 642 13.39 36.03 -26.31
CA GLY A 642 14.10 35.05 -27.14
C GLY A 642 14.30 33.67 -26.48
N GLN A 643 13.70 33.46 -25.30
CA GLN A 643 13.67 32.19 -24.59
C GLN A 643 12.30 31.52 -24.79
N ASP A 644 12.29 30.30 -25.34
CA ASP A 644 11.08 29.49 -25.42
C ASP A 644 10.76 28.82 -24.08
N TYR A 645 9.48 28.66 -23.81
CA TYR A 645 8.92 27.97 -22.65
C TYR A 645 8.14 26.74 -23.10
N PHE A 646 8.22 25.68 -22.30
CA PHE A 646 7.60 24.38 -22.57
C PHE A 646 6.90 23.84 -21.32
N CYS A 647 5.80 23.12 -21.53
CA CYS A 647 5.09 22.40 -20.49
C CYS A 647 5.95 21.28 -19.93
N ARG A 648 6.17 21.29 -18.62
CA ARG A 648 6.93 20.28 -17.88
C ARG A 648 6.30 20.13 -16.50
N GLN A 649 5.85 18.92 -16.15
CA GLN A 649 5.12 18.67 -14.90
C GLN A 649 3.92 19.62 -14.78
N HIS A 650 3.15 19.75 -15.85
CA HIS A 650 1.98 20.63 -15.96
C HIS A 650 2.24 22.14 -15.91
N HIS A 651 3.50 22.58 -15.78
CA HIS A 651 3.87 23.99 -15.68
C HIS A 651 4.57 24.49 -16.95
N CYS A 652 4.26 25.72 -17.37
CA CYS A 652 4.92 26.41 -18.47
C CYS A 652 6.25 27.00 -17.98
N LEU A 653 7.36 26.33 -18.32
CA LEU A 653 8.69 26.64 -17.78
C LEU A 653 9.69 26.94 -18.89
N PRO A 654 10.68 27.82 -18.66
CA PRO A 654 11.73 28.10 -19.63
C PRO A 654 12.46 26.83 -20.09
N GLU A 655 12.92 26.80 -21.34
CA GLU A 655 13.64 25.64 -21.89
C GLU A 655 14.87 25.24 -21.05
N ASN A 656 15.59 26.24 -20.54
CA ASN A 656 16.79 26.05 -19.73
C ASN A 656 16.50 25.80 -18.24
N PHE A 657 15.23 25.72 -17.84
CA PHE A 657 14.83 25.54 -16.45
C PHE A 657 15.35 24.21 -15.89
N ARG A 658 15.97 24.27 -14.72
CA ARG A 658 16.46 23.08 -13.99
C ARG A 658 15.92 23.12 -12.57
N PHE A 659 15.05 22.18 -12.24
CA PHE A 659 14.48 22.05 -10.91
C PHE A 659 15.54 21.89 -9.79
N GLU A 660 16.75 21.42 -10.11
CA GLU A 660 17.85 21.23 -9.16
C GLU A 660 18.55 22.54 -8.70
N LYS A 661 18.45 23.64 -9.46
CA LYS A 661 19.15 24.91 -9.15
C LYS A 661 18.13 26.03 -8.95
N LYS A 662 17.73 26.21 -7.68
CA LYS A 662 16.72 27.18 -7.19
C LYS A 662 15.32 26.88 -7.71
N LEU A 663 14.46 26.27 -6.89
CA LEU A 663 13.06 26.67 -6.92
C LEU A 663 13.01 28.12 -6.40
N PRO A 664 12.55 29.10 -7.19
CA PRO A 664 12.14 30.39 -6.64
C PRO A 664 11.16 30.14 -5.49
N ARG A 665 11.19 30.99 -4.44
CA ARG A 665 10.21 30.91 -3.33
C ARG A 665 8.77 30.78 -3.84
N VAL A 666 8.45 31.40 -4.98
CA VAL A 666 7.15 31.35 -5.66
C VAL A 666 6.69 29.92 -5.99
N TYR A 667 7.55 29.06 -6.54
CA TYR A 667 7.16 27.68 -6.92
C TYR A 667 7.16 26.68 -5.76
N ARG A 668 7.83 26.99 -4.64
CA ARG A 668 7.70 26.21 -3.39
C ARG A 668 6.41 26.60 -2.67
N TYR A 669 6.07 27.88 -2.65
CA TYR A 669 4.82 28.38 -2.07
C TYR A 669 3.61 27.94 -2.90
N GLU A 670 3.61 27.99 -4.24
CA GLU A 670 2.43 27.57 -5.03
C GLU A 670 2.13 26.07 -4.99
N ASN A 671 3.14 25.19 -4.91
CA ASN A 671 2.88 23.75 -4.71
C ASN A 671 2.43 23.43 -3.28
N GLU A 672 2.97 24.14 -2.27
CA GLU A 672 2.50 24.02 -0.88
C GLU A 672 1.10 24.62 -0.74
N ASP A 673 0.83 25.78 -1.34
CA ASP A 673 -0.44 26.51 -1.32
C ASP A 673 -1.51 25.79 -2.16
N GLU A 674 -1.24 25.25 -3.35
CA GLU A 674 -2.22 24.45 -4.13
C GLU A 674 -2.46 23.07 -3.46
N HIS A 675 -1.46 22.43 -2.81
CA HIS A 675 -1.67 21.24 -1.96
C HIS A 675 -2.46 21.55 -0.69
N ASP A 676 -2.16 22.66 -0.01
CA ASP A 676 -2.88 23.14 1.19
C ASP A 676 -4.28 23.68 0.82
N GLU A 677 -4.48 24.19 -0.39
CA GLU A 677 -5.76 24.72 -0.90
C GLU A 677 -6.68 23.62 -1.44
N LEU A 678 -6.15 22.63 -2.17
CA LEU A 678 -6.92 21.48 -2.64
C LEU A 678 -7.30 20.58 -1.46
N GLY A 679 -6.39 20.37 -0.51
CA GLY A 679 -6.62 19.49 0.63
C GLY A 679 -6.79 18.01 0.19
N PRO A 680 -7.39 17.16 1.05
CA PRO A 680 -7.55 15.74 0.75
C PRO A 680 -8.51 15.52 -0.41
N GLN A 681 -8.06 14.77 -1.41
CA GLN A 681 -8.80 14.52 -2.65
C GLN A 681 -9.55 13.18 -2.68
N ASN A 682 -9.57 12.42 -1.57
CA ASN A 682 -10.39 11.20 -1.46
C ASN A 682 -11.84 11.46 -1.86
N ALA A 683 -12.51 10.42 -2.36
CA ALA A 683 -13.95 10.48 -2.58
C ALA A 683 -14.63 10.74 -1.23
N GLN A 684 -15.26 11.92 -1.11
CA GLN A 684 -16.15 12.22 0.01
C GLN A 684 -17.51 11.62 -0.30
N THR A 685 -18.21 11.09 0.70
CA THR A 685 -19.53 10.49 0.51
C THR A 685 -20.61 11.47 0.03
N ARG A 686 -20.31 12.78 -0.17
CA ARG A 686 -21.23 13.75 -0.78
C ARG A 686 -20.53 14.85 -1.59
N LEU A 687 -21.22 15.23 -2.67
CA LEU A 687 -20.98 16.38 -3.55
C LEU A 687 -20.73 17.67 -2.76
N GLY A 688 -19.61 18.33 -3.04
CA GLY A 688 -19.41 19.68 -2.55
C GLY A 688 -18.01 20.26 -2.76
N ILE A 689 -17.33 20.02 -3.88
CA ILE A 689 -16.28 20.97 -4.25
C ILE A 689 -16.97 22.30 -4.51
N ALA A 690 -16.66 23.28 -3.67
CA ALA A 690 -17.27 24.58 -3.66
C ALA A 690 -17.21 25.20 -5.07
N ASN A 691 -18.36 25.69 -5.56
CA ASN A 691 -18.53 26.46 -6.80
C ASN A 691 -17.42 27.52 -7.04
N ARG A 692 -16.72 27.98 -5.98
CA ARG A 692 -15.56 28.87 -6.04
C ARG A 692 -14.34 28.26 -6.74
N PHE A 693 -14.01 26.98 -6.51
CA PHE A 693 -12.84 26.35 -7.14
C PHE A 693 -13.07 26.13 -8.65
N VAL A 694 -14.27 25.70 -9.02
CA VAL A 694 -14.70 25.64 -10.43
C VAL A 694 -14.60 27.02 -11.09
N LYS A 695 -14.99 28.11 -10.39
CA LYS A 695 -14.82 29.48 -10.89
C LYS A 695 -13.35 29.89 -11.03
N TYR A 696 -12.48 29.50 -10.10
CA TYR A 696 -11.03 29.74 -10.20
C TYR A 696 -10.39 29.08 -11.42
N LEU A 697 -10.86 27.89 -11.77
CA LEU A 697 -10.45 27.13 -12.96
C LEU A 697 -11.19 27.50 -14.25
N THR A 698 -12.10 28.49 -14.20
CA THR A 698 -12.89 28.92 -15.35
C THR A 698 -12.42 30.31 -15.84
N LEU A 699 -12.21 30.43 -17.15
CA LEU A 699 -11.98 31.69 -17.85
C LEU A 699 -13.29 32.24 -18.42
N GLY A 700 -13.53 33.52 -18.23
CA GLY A 700 -14.63 34.25 -18.82
C GLY A 700 -14.52 34.36 -20.35
N PRO A 701 -15.54 34.93 -21.02
CA PRO A 701 -15.52 35.16 -22.48
C PRO A 701 -14.39 36.09 -22.94
N ASP A 702 -13.87 36.90 -22.03
CA ASP A 702 -12.73 37.81 -22.20
C ASP A 702 -11.36 37.12 -22.04
N GLY A 703 -11.35 35.82 -21.72
CA GLY A 703 -10.13 35.04 -21.51
C GLY A 703 -9.49 35.25 -20.13
N LEU A 704 -10.14 35.99 -19.22
CA LEU A 704 -9.64 36.24 -17.87
C LEU A 704 -10.28 35.27 -16.85
N PRO A 705 -9.56 34.86 -15.79
CA PRO A 705 -10.13 34.01 -14.75
C PRO A 705 -11.36 34.63 -14.07
N LEU A 706 -12.43 33.84 -13.87
CA LEU A 706 -13.62 34.29 -13.15
C LEU A 706 -13.35 34.54 -11.65
N LEU A 707 -12.28 33.93 -11.11
CA LEU A 707 -11.78 34.16 -9.77
C LEU A 707 -10.25 34.14 -9.81
N THR A 708 -9.61 35.13 -9.21
CA THR A 708 -8.14 35.24 -9.21
C THR A 708 -7.47 34.53 -8.04
N SER A 709 -8.18 34.34 -6.91
CA SER A 709 -7.71 33.67 -5.69
C SER A 709 -8.84 32.93 -4.96
N VAL A 710 -8.55 31.80 -4.31
CA VAL A 710 -9.49 31.07 -3.44
C VAL A 710 -9.09 31.30 -1.98
N SER A 711 -10.04 31.54 -1.07
CA SER A 711 -9.78 31.64 0.38
C SER A 711 -10.39 30.46 1.12
N ARG A 712 -9.71 29.94 2.16
CA ARG A 712 -10.24 28.91 3.08
C ARG A 712 -11.45 29.46 3.85
N ASP A 713 -12.65 29.17 3.38
CA ASP A 713 -13.80 29.04 4.27
C ASP A 713 -13.95 27.55 4.53
N ILE A 714 -13.54 27.10 5.72
CA ILE A 714 -13.74 25.73 6.19
C ILE A 714 -15.25 25.52 6.26
N THR A 715 -15.85 25.00 5.19
CA THR A 715 -17.14 24.35 5.32
C THR A 715 -16.85 23.06 6.07
N SER A 716 -17.07 23.10 7.39
CA SER A 716 -17.20 21.87 8.18
C SER A 716 -18.12 20.90 7.45
N PRO A 717 -17.77 19.61 7.36
CA PRO A 717 -18.71 18.64 6.83
C PRO A 717 -20.03 18.74 7.58
N LEU A 718 -21.13 18.61 6.83
CA LEU A 718 -22.47 18.55 7.40
C LEU A 718 -22.55 17.36 8.38
N ASP A 719 -23.17 17.61 9.53
CA ASP A 719 -23.53 16.69 10.62
C ASP A 719 -23.52 15.19 10.24
N GLU A 720 -22.64 14.43 10.90
CA GLU A 720 -22.53 12.95 10.81
C GLU A 720 -23.76 12.23 11.41
N ASP A 721 -24.71 12.98 11.95
CA ASP A 721 -25.97 12.53 12.53
C ASP A 721 -27.09 12.22 11.51
N LYS A 722 -26.82 12.34 10.21
CA LYS A 722 -27.78 12.03 9.11
C LYS A 722 -27.44 10.77 8.30
N TRP A 723 -26.58 9.90 8.84
CA TRP A 723 -26.03 8.76 8.14
C TRP A 723 -26.79 7.47 8.49
N ILE A 724 -26.66 6.48 7.61
CA ILE A 724 -27.27 5.17 7.84
C ILE A 724 -26.30 4.38 8.68
N ASP A 725 -26.68 4.14 9.93
CA ASP A 725 -25.90 3.38 10.89
C ASP A 725 -26.21 1.88 10.81
N LYS A 726 -26.73 1.38 9.67
CA LYS A 726 -27.08 -0.04 9.47
C LYS A 726 -26.43 -0.61 8.21
N ASP A 727 -25.23 -1.14 8.38
CA ASP A 727 -24.45 -1.90 7.40
C ASP A 727 -24.51 -3.42 7.66
N TYR A 728 -25.47 -3.89 8.45
CA TYR A 728 -25.64 -5.30 8.80
C TYR A 728 -27.09 -5.79 8.65
N ILE A 729 -27.25 -7.11 8.58
CA ILE A 729 -28.55 -7.78 8.56
C ILE A 729 -28.73 -8.62 9.83
N GLU A 730 -29.83 -8.40 10.55
CA GLU A 730 -30.20 -9.24 11.68
C GLU A 730 -30.79 -10.56 11.21
N LEU A 731 -30.39 -11.66 11.84
CA LEU A 731 -30.96 -12.98 11.56
C LEU A 731 -32.41 -13.07 12.06
N PRO A 732 -33.29 -13.81 11.36
CA PRO A 732 -34.64 -14.05 11.82
C PRO A 732 -34.67 -14.70 13.23
N PRO A 733 -35.63 -14.35 14.11
CA PRO A 733 -35.72 -14.88 15.48
C PRO A 733 -35.86 -16.41 15.58
N SER A 734 -36.29 -17.07 14.50
CA SER A 734 -36.39 -18.52 14.41
C SER A 734 -35.04 -19.21 14.20
N VAL A 735 -34.07 -18.51 13.60
CA VAL A 735 -32.72 -19.01 13.32
C VAL A 735 -31.79 -18.73 14.51
N SER A 736 -31.92 -17.57 15.15
CA SER A 736 -31.11 -17.19 16.32
C SER A 736 -31.33 -18.09 17.54
N LYS A 737 -32.43 -18.86 17.62
CA LYS A 737 -32.65 -19.87 18.67
C LYS A 737 -31.92 -21.19 18.42
N LEU A 738 -31.60 -21.52 17.16
CA LEU A 738 -30.90 -22.76 16.82
C LEU A 738 -29.41 -22.70 17.21
N SER A 739 -28.80 -21.51 17.27
CA SER A 739 -27.41 -21.35 17.73
C SER A 739 -27.21 -21.58 19.23
N TYR A 740 -28.30 -21.69 20.01
CA TYR A 740 -28.26 -22.00 21.46
C TYR A 740 -28.76 -23.41 21.79
N LEU A 741 -29.04 -24.25 20.78
CA LEU A 741 -29.58 -25.61 20.94
C LEU A 741 -28.57 -26.66 20.45
N PHE A 742 -27.40 -26.68 21.06
CA PHE A 742 -26.53 -27.85 21.10
C PHE A 742 -26.09 -28.04 22.55
N ASP A 743 -27.01 -28.58 23.36
CA ASP A 743 -26.73 -29.26 24.63
C ASP A 743 -26.55 -30.76 24.37
#